data_AF-A0AA88HBV9-F1
#
_entry.id   AF-A0AA88HBV9-F1
#
_cell.length_a   1.000
_cell.length_b   1.000
_cell.length_c   1.000
_cell.angle_alpha   90.00
_cell.angle_beta   90.00
_cell.angle_gamma   90.00
#
_symmetry.space_group_name_H-M   'P 1'
#
loop_
_entity.id
_entity.type
_entity.pdbx_description
1 polymer ?
#
loop_
_entity_poly.entity_id
_entity_poly.type
_entity_poly.pdbx_seq_one_letter_code
_entity_poly.pdbx_strand_id
1 'polypeptide(L)'
;MVNNMRRRTTEEYTRPAVCRVSTVTSFLTLFGLVALAIVVKNNIPSPDQRHHPRDFRAASLPASEPLTNVQNDTIKGHQQLSWIDRALSNEDIRIARGQAMAMYMNRSVNPCDDFYAYACGNWETYHPIPDDAGSFDTFEKLRNELIAALVELLDQPESDNDGEAIIKVKKLYKSCMNTSAIEERGDAPLMSLLSLLGDWPIITSEWNATDFDFMKLAADLRLFNNDALFSLFVGPDGMNSNISVLQLDQPTLGLPSRDYFLTDMHKSALNAYKLAINEVGTLMGGEEHTIEKDTNDIIQFERQLANIIKPLEDRRNISGLYEKMNLDTLIEEFPGLNFKFYFDNILSQNISYENITIVLHAYDYLIGLERLLEKSPKRTVANYMLWRFVWYRISNLDNRFGNLRQNLYQVLYGRRTSPPRWKSCVAFVDANMGMALGALFVKNYFPESSKNDTMDLIEEIRNSFGNLLKETDWLDEITKEEAKSKLSAIQPLVGYPDYILEDDRLADDYFALDILEDEYFINVLKFLRGAFEAEISRVNQPVDKEQWNIVPATVNAYYSRQRNQILLPAGILQPPFYHQGLPRALNYGGIGVIIGHEITHGFDDQGRQFDAEGNLRQWWGQESLIQFKEKAQCIIDQYGNYTIDQIWQNINGINTQGENIADNGGIKIAFRAYETWVKENPEEAMNEVLPGLEDLSPFQLFFLNFAQMSCGSMRPEMAMSKIKSAVHSPGKFRVLGSLQNLEEFSKAYGCRICDKMSPPKRCTVW
;
A
#
# COMPACT_ATOMS: atom_id res chain seq x y z
N MET A 1 -8.05 42.36 68.93
CA MET A 1 -7.79 40.90 69.06
C MET A 1 -8.22 40.27 67.75
N VAL A 2 -7.36 40.29 66.72
CA VAL A 2 -6.27 39.34 66.41
C VAL A 2 -6.80 38.00 65.86
N ASN A 3 -6.39 37.73 64.61
CA ASN A 3 -6.25 36.44 63.90
C ASN A 3 -7.50 35.75 63.34
N ASN A 4 -7.44 34.98 62.25
CA ASN A 4 -6.64 34.96 61.00
C ASN A 4 -7.21 33.74 60.22
N MET A 5 -7.53 33.88 58.93
CA MET A 5 -7.50 32.83 57.88
C MET A 5 -8.44 33.20 56.73
N ARG A 6 -7.90 33.90 55.72
CA ARG A 6 -8.41 33.85 54.35
C ARG A 6 -7.48 32.95 53.55
N ARG A 7 -7.98 31.77 53.14
CA ARG A 7 -7.37 30.99 52.06
C ARG A 7 -7.55 31.76 50.76
N ARG A 8 -6.46 32.12 50.09
CA ARG A 8 -6.45 32.49 48.67
C ARG A 8 -6.15 31.22 47.88
N THR A 9 -7.12 30.79 47.09
CA THR A 9 -6.88 29.94 45.92
C THR A 9 -6.32 30.83 44.81
N THR A 10 -5.14 30.51 44.32
CA THR A 10 -4.63 31.04 43.04
C THR A 10 -4.73 29.90 42.04
N GLU A 11 -5.79 29.90 41.24
CA GLU A 11 -5.82 29.21 39.95
C GLU A 11 -4.90 29.99 39.01
N GLU A 12 -3.72 29.42 38.74
CA GLU A 12 -2.86 29.86 37.66
C GLU A 12 -3.46 29.35 36.34
N TYR A 13 -4.26 30.18 35.68
CA TYR A 13 -4.59 29.99 34.28
C TYR A 13 -3.30 30.11 33.45
N THR A 14 -2.72 28.97 33.07
CA THR A 14 -1.67 28.89 32.06
C THR A 14 -2.22 29.44 30.74
N ARG A 15 -1.78 30.64 30.35
CA ARG A 15 -2.02 31.17 29.00
C ARG A 15 -1.29 30.27 28.01
N PRO A 16 -1.93 29.82 26.90
CA PRO A 16 -1.22 29.09 25.87
C PRO A 16 -0.06 29.94 25.35
N ALA A 17 1.12 29.31 25.18
CA ALA A 17 2.28 29.97 24.63
C ALA A 17 1.96 30.46 23.20
N VAL A 18 1.85 31.77 23.03
CA VAL A 18 1.63 32.39 21.71
C VAL A 18 2.99 32.53 21.04
N CYS A 19 3.28 31.65 20.07
CA CYS A 19 4.48 31.75 19.26
C CYS A 19 4.42 33.05 18.44
N ARG A 20 5.40 33.94 18.61
CA ARG A 20 5.55 35.11 17.73
C ARG A 20 6.09 34.64 16.39
N VAL A 21 5.29 34.79 15.33
CA VAL A 21 5.78 34.65 13.96
C VAL A 21 6.76 35.79 13.72
N SER A 22 8.06 35.48 13.63
CA SER A 22 9.07 36.45 13.18
C SER A 22 8.89 36.68 11.68
N THR A 23 8.01 37.60 11.31
CA THR A 23 8.00 38.17 9.96
C THR A 23 9.23 39.08 9.84
N VAL A 24 10.28 38.58 9.18
CA VAL A 24 11.35 39.43 8.67
C VAL A 24 10.72 40.40 7.68
N THR A 25 10.44 41.61 8.14
CA THR A 25 9.86 42.70 7.36
C THR A 25 10.99 43.35 6.57
N SER A 26 11.16 42.92 5.32
CA SER A 26 11.95 43.68 4.34
C SER A 26 11.17 44.94 3.96
N PHE A 27 11.64 46.09 4.43
CA PHE A 27 11.09 47.41 4.15
C PHE A 27 11.18 47.74 2.64
N LEU A 28 10.04 47.76 1.96
CA LEU A 28 9.83 48.48 0.71
C LEU A 28 9.66 49.97 1.04
N THR A 29 10.62 50.80 0.64
CA THR A 29 10.45 52.26 0.59
C THR A 29 10.04 52.66 -0.83
N LEU A 30 8.82 53.16 -0.96
CA LEU A 30 8.25 53.72 -2.17
C LEU A 30 8.29 55.25 -2.05
N PHE A 31 9.00 55.94 -2.95
CA PHE A 31 8.84 57.39 -3.17
C PHE A 31 8.82 57.70 -4.67
N GLY A 32 7.61 57.96 -5.17
CA GLY A 32 7.18 59.07 -6.03
C GLY A 32 7.98 59.56 -7.25
N LEU A 33 7.30 59.44 -8.41
CA LEU A 33 7.01 60.51 -9.40
C LEU A 33 8.11 60.99 -10.38
N VAL A 34 7.90 60.75 -11.69
CA VAL A 34 7.41 61.71 -12.73
C VAL A 34 7.75 61.16 -14.14
N ALA A 35 6.80 61.31 -15.05
CA ALA A 35 6.81 60.91 -16.46
C ALA A 35 7.81 61.71 -17.34
N LEU A 36 8.29 61.08 -18.42
CA LEU A 36 8.38 61.71 -19.76
C LEU A 36 8.54 60.63 -20.85
N ALA A 37 7.71 60.70 -21.89
CA ALA A 37 7.86 59.98 -23.15
C ALA A 37 8.65 60.83 -24.16
N ILE A 38 9.41 60.20 -25.07
CA ILE A 38 9.48 60.47 -26.55
C ILE A 38 10.57 59.59 -27.22
N VAL A 39 10.10 58.68 -28.10
CA VAL A 39 10.49 58.29 -29.48
C VAL A 39 11.97 58.32 -29.95
N VAL A 40 12.46 57.21 -30.56
CA VAL A 40 12.88 57.07 -32.00
C VAL A 40 13.76 55.80 -32.29
N LYS A 41 13.20 54.94 -33.18
CA LYS A 41 13.75 54.11 -34.31
C LYS A 41 14.78 52.97 -34.17
N ASN A 42 14.32 51.82 -34.69
CA ASN A 42 14.85 50.96 -35.79
C ASN A 42 16.23 50.27 -35.67
N ASN A 43 16.27 48.93 -35.76
CA ASN A 43 16.45 48.18 -37.03
C ASN A 43 16.56 46.66 -36.82
N ILE A 44 15.83 45.92 -37.66
CA ILE A 44 15.99 44.49 -37.98
C ILE A 44 16.97 44.40 -39.18
N PRO A 45 17.72 43.29 -39.38
CA PRO A 45 17.39 42.45 -40.53
C PRO A 45 17.65 40.93 -40.36
N SER A 46 16.85 40.14 -41.09
CA SER A 46 17.22 38.86 -41.74
C SER A 46 16.80 38.99 -43.24
N PRO A 47 16.93 38.01 -44.16
CA PRO A 47 17.67 36.73 -44.17
C PRO A 47 18.40 36.40 -45.52
N ASP A 48 19.09 35.24 -45.56
CA ASP A 48 18.96 34.17 -46.58
C ASP A 48 20.05 33.88 -47.67
N GLN A 49 20.38 32.57 -47.78
CA GLN A 49 20.65 31.71 -48.96
C GLN A 49 22.06 31.20 -49.42
N ARG A 50 22.15 29.85 -49.38
CA ARG A 50 22.53 28.85 -50.42
C ARG A 50 24.02 28.56 -50.77
N HIS A 51 24.52 27.33 -50.50
CA HIS A 51 24.63 26.16 -51.41
C HIS A 51 25.62 25.04 -50.92
N HIS A 52 25.29 23.79 -51.28
CA HIS A 52 25.95 22.47 -51.03
C HIS A 52 27.24 22.21 -51.87
N PRO A 53 27.81 20.97 -51.99
CA PRO A 53 28.50 20.10 -51.01
C PRO A 53 29.86 19.52 -51.56
N ARG A 54 30.70 18.88 -50.72
CA ARG A 54 31.44 17.60 -51.00
C ARG A 54 32.55 17.28 -49.98
N ASP A 55 32.47 16.04 -49.49
CA ASP A 55 33.49 15.04 -49.12
C ASP A 55 34.85 15.44 -48.53
N PHE A 56 35.19 14.88 -47.36
CA PHE A 56 36.41 14.06 -47.18
C PHE A 56 36.33 13.15 -45.93
N ARG A 57 36.29 11.84 -46.23
CA ARG A 57 36.88 10.65 -45.56
C ARG A 57 36.84 10.48 -44.03
N ALA A 58 36.30 9.31 -43.69
CA ALA A 58 36.33 8.62 -42.41
C ALA A 58 37.74 8.39 -41.85
N ALA A 59 37.89 8.70 -40.57
CA ALA A 59 38.89 8.09 -39.68
C ALA A 59 38.14 7.34 -38.58
N SER A 60 38.42 6.05 -38.50
CA SER A 60 37.94 5.09 -37.51
C SER A 60 38.35 5.49 -36.08
N LEU A 61 37.37 5.74 -35.21
CA LEU A 61 37.57 5.81 -33.76
C LEU A 61 37.41 4.40 -33.16
N PRO A 62 38.27 3.98 -32.23
CA PRO A 62 38.21 2.65 -31.65
C PRO A 62 36.97 2.49 -30.77
N ALA A 63 36.41 1.29 -30.80
CA ALA A 63 35.26 0.87 -30.00
C ALA A 63 35.49 1.18 -28.52
N SER A 64 34.56 1.92 -27.92
CA SER A 64 34.46 2.07 -26.46
C SER A 64 34.07 0.72 -25.86
N GLU A 65 34.98 0.12 -25.10
CA GLU A 65 34.69 -1.01 -24.21
C GLU A 65 33.56 -0.64 -23.23
N PRO A 66 32.74 -1.61 -22.79
CA PRO A 66 31.66 -1.34 -21.85
C PRO A 66 32.22 -0.90 -20.51
N LEU A 67 31.71 0.21 -19.97
CA LEU A 67 31.91 0.65 -18.59
C LEU A 67 31.18 -0.31 -17.63
N THR A 68 31.68 -1.54 -17.50
CA THR A 68 31.25 -2.53 -16.52
C THR A 68 32.49 -2.97 -15.77
N ASN A 69 32.85 -2.27 -14.69
CA ASN A 69 33.62 -2.81 -13.56
C ASN A 69 34.02 -1.77 -12.50
N VAL A 70 33.90 -0.47 -12.75
CA VAL A 70 34.38 0.56 -11.78
C VAL A 70 33.35 0.92 -10.70
N GLN A 71 32.04 0.69 -10.91
CA GLN A 71 31.01 0.90 -9.88
C GLN A 71 30.85 -0.29 -8.90
N ASN A 72 31.32 -1.49 -9.27
CA ASN A 72 31.18 -2.68 -8.43
C ASN A 72 32.20 -2.75 -7.28
N ASP A 73 33.34 -2.07 -7.37
CA ASP A 73 34.40 -2.19 -6.34
C ASP A 73 34.25 -1.17 -5.20
N THR A 74 33.52 -0.07 -5.38
CA THR A 74 33.15 0.85 -4.28
C THR A 74 31.97 0.37 -3.43
N ILE A 75 31.16 -0.55 -3.96
CA ILE A 75 30.01 -1.15 -3.25
C ILE A 75 30.45 -2.38 -2.43
N LYS A 76 31.55 -3.05 -2.79
CA LYS A 76 32.09 -4.22 -2.08
C LYS A 76 32.67 -3.94 -0.69
N GLY A 77 32.80 -2.68 -0.27
CA GLY A 77 33.34 -2.29 1.03
C GLY A 77 32.30 -2.11 2.15
N HIS A 78 31.00 -2.23 1.87
CA HIS A 78 29.93 -1.96 2.84
C HIS A 78 28.97 -3.16 2.86
N GLN A 79 29.27 -4.16 3.69
CA GLN A 79 28.36 -5.29 3.94
C GLN A 79 27.05 -4.74 4.52
N GLN A 80 25.98 -4.79 3.73
CA GLN A 80 24.64 -4.43 4.18
C GLN A 80 23.95 -5.68 4.72
N LEU A 81 23.50 -5.60 5.98
CA LEU A 81 22.74 -6.64 6.66
C LEU A 81 21.53 -7.05 5.83
N SER A 82 21.62 -8.22 5.21
CA SER A 82 20.50 -8.92 4.56
C SER A 82 20.46 -10.35 5.06
N TRP A 83 19.38 -11.07 4.76
CA TRP A 83 19.23 -12.51 5.02
C TRP A 83 20.38 -13.38 4.47
N ILE A 84 21.21 -12.82 3.59
CA ILE A 84 22.35 -13.48 2.94
C ILE A 84 23.55 -13.60 3.90
N ASP A 85 23.66 -12.76 4.93
CA ASP A 85 24.83 -12.72 5.82
C ASP A 85 24.68 -13.65 7.05
N ARG A 86 24.56 -14.96 6.78
CA ARG A 86 24.41 -16.02 7.78
C ARG A 86 25.73 -16.34 8.53
N ALA A 87 26.30 -15.37 9.25
CA ALA A 87 27.39 -15.60 10.23
C ALA A 87 27.80 -14.36 11.07
N LEU A 88 27.07 -13.24 11.02
CA LEU A 88 27.53 -12.02 11.68
C LEU A 88 27.36 -12.09 13.20
N SER A 89 28.39 -11.67 13.93
CA SER A 89 28.28 -11.49 15.38
C SER A 89 27.35 -10.32 15.71
N ASN A 90 26.78 -10.27 16.91
CA ASN A 90 25.97 -9.12 17.34
C ASN A 90 26.71 -7.79 17.19
N GLU A 91 28.04 -7.79 17.36
CA GLU A 91 28.87 -6.60 17.19
C GLU A 91 28.93 -6.17 15.72
N ASP A 92 29.14 -7.11 14.78
CA ASP A 92 29.17 -6.81 13.35
C ASP A 92 27.83 -6.23 12.87
N ILE A 93 26.73 -6.75 13.42
CA ILE A 93 25.36 -6.27 13.13
C ILE A 93 25.18 -4.84 13.63
N ARG A 94 25.66 -4.53 14.84
CA ARG A 94 25.61 -3.18 15.40
C ARG A 94 26.49 -2.20 14.60
N ILE A 95 27.69 -2.61 14.21
CA ILE A 95 28.59 -1.81 13.37
C ILE A 95 27.95 -1.51 12.01
N ALA A 96 27.46 -2.53 11.30
CA ALA A 96 26.83 -2.36 9.99
C ALA A 96 25.59 -1.47 10.10
N ARG A 97 24.78 -1.64 11.15
CA ARG A 97 23.61 -0.80 11.39
C ARG A 97 24.00 0.65 11.67
N GLY A 98 24.94 0.89 12.57
CA GLY A 98 25.40 2.24 12.91
C GLY A 98 25.99 3.00 11.72
N GLN A 99 26.79 2.32 10.89
CA GLN A 99 27.31 2.87 9.64
C GLN A 99 26.19 3.25 8.66
N ALA A 100 25.23 2.34 8.44
CA ALA A 100 24.10 2.62 7.56
C ALA A 100 23.24 3.79 8.06
N MET A 101 22.95 3.84 9.36
CA MET A 101 22.18 4.93 9.97
C MET A 101 22.91 6.27 9.82
N ALA A 102 24.21 6.31 10.12
CA ALA A 102 25.02 7.52 9.98
C ALA A 102 25.09 8.02 8.53
N MET A 103 25.12 7.11 7.56
CA MET A 103 25.17 7.44 6.13
C MET A 103 23.91 8.20 5.67
N TYR A 104 22.72 7.82 6.16
CA TYR A 104 21.45 8.45 5.75
C TYR A 104 21.24 9.83 6.39
N MET A 105 21.86 10.08 7.53
CA MET A 105 21.72 11.32 8.28
C MET A 105 22.36 12.51 7.57
N ASN A 106 21.65 13.64 7.53
CA ASN A 106 22.21 14.93 7.20
C ASN A 106 22.37 15.78 8.47
N ARG A 107 23.54 15.67 9.12
CA ARG A 107 23.86 16.38 10.37
C ARG A 107 23.98 17.91 10.23
N SER A 108 23.91 18.46 9.01
CA SER A 108 23.84 19.93 8.82
C SER A 108 22.45 20.51 9.10
N VAL A 109 21.43 19.66 9.14
CA VAL A 109 20.06 20.05 9.47
C VAL A 109 19.85 19.90 10.97
N ASN A 110 19.28 20.93 11.60
CA ASN A 110 18.89 20.86 13.00
C ASN A 110 17.68 19.91 13.15
N PRO A 111 17.76 18.87 14.02
CA PRO A 111 16.66 17.93 14.23
C PRO A 111 15.35 18.58 14.71
N CYS A 112 15.42 19.77 15.33
CA CYS A 112 14.24 20.50 15.79
C CYS A 112 13.57 21.36 14.70
N ASP A 113 14.22 21.54 13.54
CA ASP A 113 13.68 22.27 12.40
C ASP A 113 13.02 21.33 11.37
N ASP A 114 13.69 20.22 11.02
CA ASP A 114 13.14 19.19 10.14
C ASP A 114 13.81 17.84 10.45
N PHE A 115 13.14 17.03 11.27
CA PHE A 115 13.72 15.76 11.71
C PHE A 115 13.86 14.74 10.58
N TYR A 116 12.97 14.78 9.58
CA TYR A 116 13.08 13.89 8.43
C TYR A 116 14.31 14.23 7.59
N ALA A 117 14.55 15.52 7.32
CA ALA A 117 15.76 15.95 6.62
C ALA A 117 17.04 15.66 7.44
N TYR A 118 17.01 15.76 8.77
CA TYR A 118 18.11 15.30 9.63
C TYR A 118 18.36 13.80 9.52
N ALA A 119 17.32 12.97 9.60
CA ALA A 119 17.44 11.51 9.66
C ALA A 119 17.68 10.84 8.29
N CYS A 120 17.10 11.39 7.22
CA CYS A 120 17.02 10.79 5.88
C CYS A 120 17.59 11.70 4.78
N GLY A 121 18.15 12.86 5.10
CA GLY A 121 18.52 13.88 4.11
C GLY A 121 19.53 13.43 3.05
N ASN A 122 20.28 12.36 3.31
CA ASN A 122 21.21 11.77 2.34
C ASN A 122 20.66 10.52 1.64
N TRP A 123 19.44 10.07 1.95
CA TRP A 123 18.86 8.82 1.42
C TRP A 123 18.94 8.75 -0.10
N GLU A 124 18.45 9.76 -0.81
CA GLU A 124 18.40 9.78 -2.28
C GLU A 124 19.78 9.75 -2.93
N THR A 125 20.82 10.25 -2.25
CA THR A 125 22.21 10.20 -2.72
C THR A 125 22.73 8.76 -2.77
N TYR A 126 22.39 7.94 -1.78
CA TYR A 126 22.85 6.55 -1.66
C TYR A 126 21.86 5.54 -2.28
N HIS A 127 20.59 5.93 -2.38
CA HIS A 127 19.48 5.13 -2.87
C HIS A 127 18.68 5.94 -3.90
N PRO A 128 19.26 6.22 -5.07
CA PRO A 128 18.54 6.90 -6.14
C PRO A 128 17.35 6.04 -6.59
N ILE A 129 16.25 6.69 -7.00
CA ILE A 129 15.07 5.97 -7.49
C ILE A 129 15.47 5.15 -8.74
N PRO A 130 15.35 3.81 -8.70
CA PRO A 130 15.64 2.98 -9.86
C PRO A 130 14.84 3.40 -11.09
N ASP A 131 15.38 3.16 -12.28
CA ASP A 131 14.69 3.50 -13.53
C ASP A 131 13.39 2.68 -13.70
N ASP A 132 13.32 1.48 -13.12
CA ASP A 132 12.13 0.63 -13.11
C ASP A 132 11.14 0.92 -11.96
N ALA A 133 11.30 2.05 -11.25
CA ALA A 133 10.44 2.44 -10.15
C ALA A 133 10.00 3.91 -10.20
N GLY A 134 8.84 4.18 -9.58
CA GLY A 134 8.32 5.54 -9.35
C GLY A 134 8.67 6.12 -7.98
N SER A 135 9.05 5.27 -7.03
CA SER A 135 9.51 5.64 -5.69
C SER A 135 10.48 4.59 -5.18
N PHE A 136 11.34 4.97 -4.24
CA PHE A 136 12.23 4.04 -3.58
C PHE A 136 12.42 4.45 -2.12
N ASP A 137 11.92 3.62 -1.21
CA ASP A 137 11.96 3.82 0.23
C ASP A 137 12.53 2.57 0.93
N THR A 138 12.69 2.64 2.25
CA THR A 138 13.21 1.53 3.06
C THR A 138 12.39 0.24 2.87
N PHE A 139 11.07 0.31 2.73
CA PHE A 139 10.24 -0.87 2.49
C PHE A 139 10.48 -1.45 1.09
N GLU A 140 10.57 -0.62 0.05
CA GLU A 140 10.90 -1.05 -1.32
C GLU A 140 12.30 -1.65 -1.42
N LYS A 141 13.29 -1.12 -0.68
CA LYS A 141 14.63 -1.73 -0.57
C LYS A 141 14.54 -3.15 -0.05
N LEU A 142 13.85 -3.35 1.07
CA LEU A 142 13.70 -4.67 1.69
C LEU A 142 12.86 -5.63 0.85
N ARG A 143 11.84 -5.14 0.14
CA ARG A 143 11.09 -5.95 -0.83
C ARG A 143 12.00 -6.42 -1.96
N ASN A 144 12.83 -5.55 -2.52
CA ASN A 144 13.78 -5.95 -3.56
C ASN A 144 14.80 -6.98 -3.07
N GLU A 145 15.30 -6.83 -1.85
CA GLU A 145 16.23 -7.80 -1.23
C GLU A 145 15.55 -9.15 -0.95
N LEU A 146 14.32 -9.12 -0.44
CA LEU A 146 13.51 -10.32 -0.25
C LEU A 146 13.26 -11.03 -1.59
N ILE A 147 12.82 -10.31 -2.62
CA ILE A 147 12.59 -10.89 -3.95
C ILE A 147 13.90 -11.48 -4.50
N ALA A 148 15.06 -10.82 -4.32
CA ALA A 148 16.34 -11.36 -4.75
C ALA A 148 16.68 -12.70 -4.06
N ALA A 149 16.44 -12.81 -2.75
CA ALA A 149 16.62 -14.06 -2.01
C ALA A 149 15.63 -15.16 -2.49
N LEU A 150 14.38 -14.79 -2.80
CA LEU A 150 13.41 -15.73 -3.36
C LEU A 150 13.81 -16.21 -4.76
N VAL A 151 14.35 -15.34 -5.62
CA VAL A 151 14.89 -15.73 -6.94
C VAL A 151 16.02 -16.74 -6.76
N GLU A 152 16.97 -16.49 -5.86
CA GLU A 152 18.06 -17.43 -5.58
C GLU A 152 17.53 -18.83 -5.19
N LEU A 153 16.50 -18.89 -4.35
CA LEU A 153 15.86 -20.14 -3.95
C LEU A 153 15.09 -20.83 -5.10
N LEU A 154 14.45 -20.05 -5.97
CA LEU A 154 13.67 -20.54 -7.11
C LEU A 154 14.55 -21.03 -8.27
N ASP A 155 15.72 -20.42 -8.45
CA ASP A 155 16.70 -20.79 -9.48
C ASP A 155 17.50 -22.05 -9.11
N GLN A 156 17.49 -22.48 -7.85
CA GLN A 156 18.11 -23.73 -7.43
C GLN A 156 17.43 -24.93 -8.10
N PRO A 157 18.20 -25.95 -8.52
CA PRO A 157 17.63 -27.17 -9.07
C PRO A 157 16.68 -27.83 -8.06
N GLU A 158 15.75 -28.63 -8.58
CA GLU A 158 14.92 -29.48 -7.73
C GLU A 158 15.84 -30.44 -6.95
N SER A 159 15.60 -30.56 -5.65
CA SER A 159 16.30 -31.48 -4.75
C SER A 159 15.41 -32.67 -4.43
N ASP A 160 16.02 -33.83 -4.14
CA ASP A 160 15.28 -35.00 -3.61
C ASP A 160 14.58 -34.70 -2.28
N ASN A 161 14.97 -33.63 -1.59
CA ASN A 161 14.34 -33.17 -0.35
C ASN A 161 13.21 -32.14 -0.58
N ASP A 162 12.95 -31.73 -1.83
CA ASP A 162 11.87 -30.79 -2.12
C ASP A 162 10.52 -31.53 -2.08
N GLY A 163 9.63 -31.12 -1.17
CA GLY A 163 8.24 -31.57 -1.16
C GLY A 163 7.47 -31.15 -2.42
N GLU A 164 6.32 -31.80 -2.68
CA GLU A 164 5.52 -31.58 -3.89
C GLU A 164 5.16 -30.10 -4.12
N ALA A 165 4.78 -29.38 -3.07
CA ALA A 165 4.43 -27.96 -3.15
C ALA A 165 5.61 -27.09 -3.62
N ILE A 166 6.84 -27.39 -3.16
CA ILE A 166 8.06 -26.67 -3.55
C ILE A 166 8.41 -26.93 -5.00
N ILE A 167 8.25 -28.18 -5.47
CA ILE A 167 8.43 -28.54 -6.88
C ILE A 167 7.45 -27.74 -7.75
N LYS A 168 6.17 -27.67 -7.38
CA LYS A 168 5.15 -26.90 -8.10
C LYS A 168 5.48 -25.40 -8.15
N VAL A 169 5.97 -24.83 -7.05
CA VAL A 169 6.44 -23.43 -6.97
C VAL A 169 7.58 -23.17 -7.96
N LYS A 170 8.61 -24.03 -7.99
CA LYS A 170 9.74 -23.90 -8.94
C LYS A 170 9.27 -24.03 -10.40
N LYS A 171 8.38 -24.99 -10.70
CA LYS A 171 7.78 -25.15 -12.04
C LYS A 171 6.97 -23.94 -12.48
N LEU A 172 6.20 -23.35 -11.57
CA LEU A 172 5.40 -22.17 -11.87
C LEU A 172 6.31 -20.99 -12.24
N TYR A 173 7.35 -20.77 -11.45
CA TYR A 173 8.37 -19.76 -11.74
C TYR A 173 9.04 -19.99 -13.10
N LYS A 174 9.50 -21.22 -13.38
CA LYS A 174 10.08 -21.59 -14.68
C LYS A 174 9.13 -21.31 -15.84
N SER A 175 7.84 -21.64 -15.70
CA SER A 175 6.84 -21.36 -16.76
C SER A 175 6.71 -19.88 -17.05
N CYS A 176 6.73 -19.04 -16.02
CA CYS A 176 6.70 -17.59 -16.18
C CYS A 176 7.97 -17.07 -16.84
N MET A 177 9.13 -17.65 -16.51
CA MET A 177 10.44 -17.23 -17.03
C MET A 177 10.73 -17.72 -18.46
N ASN A 178 10.03 -18.72 -18.97
CA ASN A 178 10.20 -19.25 -20.33
C ASN A 178 9.66 -18.28 -21.40
N THR A 179 10.42 -17.24 -21.71
CA THR A 179 10.02 -16.24 -22.71
C THR A 179 9.90 -16.83 -24.11
N SER A 180 10.71 -17.82 -24.48
CA SER A 180 10.65 -18.44 -25.81
C SER A 180 9.26 -19.04 -26.09
N ALA A 181 8.71 -19.80 -25.14
CA ALA A 181 7.39 -20.41 -25.26
C ALA A 181 6.26 -19.36 -25.30
N ILE A 182 6.43 -18.22 -24.62
CA ILE A 182 5.44 -17.15 -24.54
C ILE A 182 5.45 -16.30 -25.81
N GLU A 183 6.63 -15.96 -26.32
CA GLU A 183 6.80 -15.22 -27.58
C GLU A 183 6.30 -16.05 -28.77
N GLU A 184 6.52 -17.37 -28.79
CA GLU A 184 5.99 -18.26 -29.83
C GLU A 184 4.45 -18.27 -29.89
N ARG A 185 3.79 -18.19 -28.73
CA ARG A 185 2.32 -18.18 -28.64
C ARG A 185 1.70 -16.81 -28.91
N GLY A 186 2.46 -15.74 -28.68
CA GLY A 186 1.98 -14.36 -28.84
C GLY A 186 0.68 -14.09 -28.09
N ASP A 187 -0.32 -13.55 -28.78
CA ASP A 187 -1.66 -13.24 -28.28
C ASP A 187 -2.71 -14.33 -28.52
N ALA A 188 -2.33 -15.45 -29.16
CA ALA A 188 -3.27 -16.53 -29.47
C ALA A 188 -4.02 -17.10 -28.25
N PRO A 189 -3.41 -17.28 -27.06
CA PRO A 189 -4.13 -17.72 -25.86
C PRO A 189 -5.22 -16.74 -25.41
N LEU A 190 -4.95 -15.43 -25.49
CA LEU A 190 -5.93 -14.41 -25.13
C LEU A 190 -7.05 -14.34 -26.18
N MET A 191 -6.72 -14.40 -27.48
CA MET A 191 -7.72 -14.42 -28.55
C MET A 191 -8.69 -15.60 -28.40
N SER A 192 -8.16 -16.80 -28.13
CA SER A 192 -8.97 -18.00 -27.88
C SER A 192 -9.92 -17.80 -26.69
N LEU A 193 -9.45 -17.15 -25.62
CA LEU A 193 -10.27 -16.86 -24.44
C LEU A 193 -11.34 -15.80 -24.73
N LEU A 194 -11.01 -14.74 -25.48
CA LEU A 194 -11.98 -13.71 -25.85
C LEU A 194 -13.14 -14.28 -26.68
N SER A 195 -12.88 -15.24 -27.57
CA SER A 195 -13.94 -15.90 -28.33
C SER A 195 -14.87 -16.74 -27.44
N LEU A 196 -14.39 -17.28 -26.32
CA LEU A 196 -15.25 -17.92 -25.32
C LEU A 196 -16.10 -16.89 -24.53
N LEU A 197 -15.63 -15.66 -24.42
CA LEU A 197 -16.27 -14.55 -23.70
C LEU A 197 -17.19 -13.69 -24.58
N GLY A 198 -17.43 -14.09 -25.84
CA GLY A 198 -18.33 -13.40 -26.76
C GLY A 198 -17.68 -12.33 -27.65
N ASP A 199 -16.37 -12.47 -27.88
CA ASP A 199 -15.50 -11.62 -28.71
C ASP A 199 -15.41 -10.15 -28.25
N TRP A 200 -14.25 -9.51 -28.45
CA TRP A 200 -14.06 -8.11 -28.07
C TRP A 200 -14.44 -7.18 -29.21
N PRO A 201 -15.55 -6.41 -29.11
CA PRO A 201 -16.11 -5.71 -30.27
C PRO A 201 -15.12 -4.79 -30.98
N ILE A 202 -14.21 -4.14 -30.25
CA ILE A 202 -13.21 -3.21 -30.79
C ILE A 202 -12.26 -3.86 -31.81
N ILE A 203 -12.06 -5.18 -31.73
CA ILE A 203 -11.25 -5.96 -32.69
C ILE A 203 -12.09 -6.90 -33.56
N THR A 204 -13.42 -6.84 -33.46
CA THR A 204 -14.34 -7.73 -34.16
C THR A 204 -15.38 -6.94 -34.95
N SER A 205 -15.19 -6.82 -36.26
CA SER A 205 -16.03 -6.00 -37.14
C SER A 205 -17.48 -6.50 -37.24
N GLU A 206 -17.73 -7.81 -37.14
CA GLU A 206 -19.07 -8.42 -37.24
C GLU A 206 -19.72 -8.72 -35.87
N TRP A 207 -19.31 -8.02 -34.81
CA TRP A 207 -19.83 -8.29 -33.46
C TRP A 207 -21.34 -8.02 -33.32
N ASN A 208 -22.07 -8.99 -32.79
CA ASN A 208 -23.53 -8.94 -32.70
C ASN A 208 -24.04 -8.46 -31.33
N ALA A 209 -24.66 -7.29 -31.30
CA ALA A 209 -25.23 -6.72 -30.09
C ALA A 209 -26.48 -7.47 -29.55
N THR A 210 -27.17 -8.28 -30.37
CA THR A 210 -28.37 -8.98 -29.88
C THR A 210 -28.02 -10.08 -28.87
N ASP A 211 -26.87 -10.72 -29.05
CA ASP A 211 -26.46 -11.90 -28.28
C ASP A 211 -25.72 -11.51 -27.00
N PHE A 212 -25.44 -10.22 -26.83
CA PHE A 212 -24.76 -9.69 -25.66
C PHE A 212 -25.70 -9.47 -24.48
N ASP A 213 -25.32 -10.07 -23.36
CA ASP A 213 -25.84 -9.84 -22.01
C ASP A 213 -24.66 -9.50 -21.08
N PHE A 214 -24.70 -8.32 -20.46
CA PHE A 214 -23.63 -7.84 -19.60
C PHE A 214 -23.56 -8.60 -18.27
N MET A 215 -24.68 -9.12 -17.75
CA MET A 215 -24.66 -9.94 -16.53
C MET A 215 -24.07 -11.32 -16.81
N LYS A 216 -24.29 -11.88 -18.01
CA LYS A 216 -23.58 -13.09 -18.45
C LYS A 216 -22.08 -12.85 -18.54
N LEU A 217 -21.65 -11.79 -19.21
CA LEU A 217 -20.23 -11.49 -19.30
C LEU A 217 -19.62 -11.20 -17.91
N ALA A 218 -20.33 -10.49 -17.02
CA ALA A 218 -19.88 -10.28 -15.65
C ALA A 218 -19.65 -11.62 -14.91
N ALA A 219 -20.59 -12.57 -15.05
CA ALA A 219 -20.45 -13.90 -14.45
C ALA A 219 -19.26 -14.67 -15.04
N ASP A 220 -19.14 -14.70 -16.37
CA ASP A 220 -18.05 -15.38 -17.07
C ASP A 220 -16.67 -14.80 -16.69
N LEU A 221 -16.55 -13.47 -16.57
CA LEU A 221 -15.33 -12.81 -16.10
C LEU A 221 -15.04 -13.11 -14.63
N ARG A 222 -16.07 -13.20 -13.79
CA ARG A 222 -15.91 -13.51 -12.36
C ARG A 222 -15.32 -14.89 -12.12
N LEU A 223 -15.63 -15.87 -12.99
CA LEU A 223 -15.01 -17.21 -12.97
C LEU A 223 -13.48 -17.17 -13.17
N PHE A 224 -12.96 -16.12 -13.78
CA PHE A 224 -11.53 -15.84 -13.91
C PHE A 224 -11.05 -14.75 -12.94
N ASN A 225 -11.73 -14.63 -11.80
CA ASN A 225 -11.42 -13.70 -10.71
C ASN A 225 -11.28 -12.24 -11.19
N ASN A 226 -12.11 -11.84 -12.15
CA ASN A 226 -12.11 -10.49 -12.69
C ASN A 226 -13.48 -9.83 -12.54
N ASP A 227 -13.54 -8.81 -11.69
CA ASP A 227 -14.73 -7.99 -11.50
C ASP A 227 -14.86 -6.94 -12.63
N ALA A 228 -16.10 -6.73 -13.09
CA ALA A 228 -16.46 -5.66 -14.01
C ALA A 228 -17.83 -5.10 -13.63
N LEU A 229 -17.99 -3.77 -13.67
CA LEU A 229 -19.18 -3.02 -13.26
C LEU A 229 -19.49 -3.03 -11.76
N PHE A 230 -19.21 -4.09 -11.02
CA PHE A 230 -19.29 -4.14 -9.55
C PHE A 230 -18.29 -5.18 -9.03
N SER A 231 -17.93 -5.09 -7.76
CA SER A 231 -17.07 -6.08 -7.11
C SER A 231 -17.89 -7.06 -6.30
N LEU A 232 -17.52 -8.35 -6.36
CA LEU A 232 -18.11 -9.41 -5.55
C LEU A 232 -17.00 -10.21 -4.87
N PHE A 233 -17.07 -10.30 -3.55
CA PHE A 233 -16.15 -11.12 -2.75
C PHE A 233 -16.87 -11.84 -1.61
N VAL A 234 -16.20 -12.84 -1.03
CA VAL A 234 -16.68 -13.57 0.14
C VAL A 234 -15.80 -13.25 1.34
N GLY A 235 -16.43 -12.75 2.41
CA GLY A 235 -15.74 -12.43 3.65
C GLY A 235 -16.64 -12.51 4.87
N PRO A 236 -16.10 -12.37 6.08
CA PRO A 236 -16.88 -12.37 7.31
C PRO A 236 -18.02 -11.35 7.26
N ASP A 237 -19.19 -11.73 7.77
CA ASP A 237 -20.31 -10.79 7.95
C ASP A 237 -19.90 -9.72 8.96
N GLY A 238 -20.04 -8.45 8.58
CA GLY A 238 -19.76 -7.32 9.44
C GLY A 238 -20.47 -7.39 10.79
N MET A 239 -21.72 -7.88 10.86
CA MET A 239 -22.49 -7.98 12.12
C MET A 239 -22.36 -9.35 12.81
N ASN A 240 -21.71 -10.33 12.16
CA ASN A 240 -21.44 -11.66 12.70
C ASN A 240 -20.15 -12.21 12.09
N SER A 241 -19.02 -11.91 12.72
CA SER A 241 -17.68 -12.26 12.23
C SER A 241 -17.41 -13.76 12.10
N ASN A 242 -18.31 -14.62 12.61
CA ASN A 242 -18.13 -16.07 12.65
C ASN A 242 -18.67 -16.78 11.40
N ILE A 243 -19.36 -16.08 10.51
CA ILE A 243 -19.88 -16.64 9.26
C ILE A 243 -19.44 -15.80 8.07
N SER A 244 -19.13 -16.46 6.96
CA SER A 244 -18.80 -15.81 5.70
C SER A 244 -20.05 -15.58 4.84
N VAL A 245 -20.16 -14.39 4.26
CA VAL A 245 -21.28 -13.97 3.40
C VAL A 245 -20.77 -13.37 2.10
N LEU A 246 -21.63 -13.31 1.09
CA LEU A 246 -21.35 -12.58 -0.15
C LEU A 246 -21.39 -11.09 0.13
N GLN A 247 -20.45 -10.35 -0.46
CA GLN A 247 -20.36 -8.90 -0.33
C GLN A 247 -20.28 -8.25 -1.70
N LEU A 248 -21.10 -7.22 -1.92
CA LEU A 248 -21.16 -6.43 -3.15
C LEU A 248 -20.68 -5.01 -2.89
N ASP A 249 -19.83 -4.51 -3.78
CA ASP A 249 -19.29 -3.15 -3.70
C ASP A 249 -19.13 -2.49 -5.08
N GLN A 250 -18.85 -1.19 -5.09
CA GLN A 250 -18.46 -0.45 -6.29
C GLN A 250 -17.14 -1.02 -6.87
N PRO A 251 -16.93 -0.98 -8.20
CA PRO A 251 -15.77 -1.58 -8.83
C PRO A 251 -14.53 -0.69 -8.67
N THR A 252 -13.36 -1.26 -8.96
CA THR A 252 -12.16 -0.47 -9.28
C THR A 252 -12.30 0.14 -10.68
N LEU A 253 -11.55 1.22 -10.95
CA LEU A 253 -11.46 1.85 -12.27
C LEU A 253 -10.13 1.47 -12.95
N GLY A 254 -10.01 1.76 -14.25
CA GLY A 254 -8.80 1.53 -15.02
C GLY A 254 -7.65 2.50 -14.72
N LEU A 255 -7.96 3.64 -14.09
CA LEU A 255 -6.99 4.57 -13.52
C LEU A 255 -7.04 4.56 -11.99
N PRO A 256 -5.98 5.01 -11.30
CA PRO A 256 -5.80 4.80 -9.86
C PRO A 256 -6.91 5.34 -8.95
N SER A 257 -7.69 6.34 -9.39
CA SER A 257 -8.84 6.85 -8.66
C SER A 257 -9.86 7.52 -9.58
N ARG A 258 -11.06 7.79 -9.08
CA ARG A 258 -12.11 8.51 -9.82
C ARG A 258 -11.68 9.92 -10.26
N ASP A 259 -10.80 10.58 -9.51
CA ASP A 259 -10.36 11.95 -9.80
C ASP A 259 -9.65 12.06 -11.15
N TYR A 260 -8.99 10.98 -11.60
CA TYR A 260 -8.34 10.90 -12.91
C TYR A 260 -9.30 11.07 -14.09
N PHE A 261 -10.59 10.76 -13.88
CA PHE A 261 -11.65 10.86 -14.89
C PHE A 261 -12.46 12.16 -14.78
N LEU A 262 -12.53 12.73 -13.58
CA LEU A 262 -13.44 13.83 -13.25
C LEU A 262 -12.78 15.20 -13.26
N THR A 263 -11.45 15.27 -13.22
CA THR A 263 -10.73 16.55 -13.13
C THR A 263 -9.77 16.75 -14.29
N ASP A 264 -9.61 18.01 -14.72
CA ASP A 264 -8.70 18.36 -15.82
C ASP A 264 -7.21 18.23 -15.44
N MET A 265 -6.89 18.18 -14.14
CA MET A 265 -5.52 18.01 -13.64
C MET A 265 -4.85 16.74 -14.14
N HIS A 266 -5.63 15.70 -14.46
CA HIS A 266 -5.12 14.39 -14.86
C HIS A 266 -5.29 14.11 -16.36
N LYS A 267 -5.52 15.14 -17.19
CA LYS A 267 -5.74 15.00 -18.63
C LYS A 267 -4.61 14.23 -19.34
N SER A 268 -3.36 14.40 -18.91
CA SER A 268 -2.23 13.64 -19.46
C SER A 268 -2.34 12.14 -19.20
N ALA A 269 -2.72 11.75 -17.98
CA ALA A 269 -2.93 10.36 -17.61
C ALA A 269 -4.13 9.75 -18.33
N LEU A 270 -5.24 10.49 -18.42
CA LEU A 270 -6.42 10.05 -19.17
C LEU A 270 -6.12 9.86 -20.67
N ASN A 271 -5.34 10.75 -21.26
CA ASN A 271 -4.89 10.60 -22.64
C ASN A 271 -3.96 9.39 -22.82
N ALA A 272 -3.02 9.16 -21.90
CA ALA A 272 -2.15 7.98 -21.95
C ALA A 272 -2.95 6.67 -21.83
N TYR A 273 -4.00 6.67 -21.00
CA TYR A 273 -4.90 5.53 -20.87
C TYR A 273 -5.71 5.28 -22.15
N LYS A 274 -6.21 6.35 -22.77
CA LYS A 274 -6.84 6.29 -24.10
C LYS A 274 -5.89 5.69 -25.15
N LEU A 275 -4.63 6.13 -25.16
CA LEU A 275 -3.61 5.59 -26.07
C LEU A 275 -3.35 4.11 -25.81
N ALA A 276 -3.30 3.68 -24.55
CA ALA A 276 -3.11 2.27 -24.22
C ALA A 276 -4.24 1.38 -24.78
N ILE A 277 -5.50 1.82 -24.70
CA ILE A 277 -6.63 1.09 -25.32
C ILE A 277 -6.44 1.00 -26.84
N ASN A 278 -6.13 2.12 -27.48
CA ASN A 278 -5.94 2.18 -28.93
C ASN A 278 -4.80 1.26 -29.40
N GLU A 279 -3.66 1.31 -28.73
CA GLU A 279 -2.48 0.54 -29.10
C GLU A 279 -2.69 -0.96 -28.90
N VAL A 280 -3.36 -1.37 -27.81
CA VAL A 280 -3.73 -2.78 -27.59
C VAL A 280 -4.72 -3.25 -28.65
N GLY A 281 -5.78 -2.47 -28.93
CA GLY A 281 -6.74 -2.80 -29.98
C GLY A 281 -6.09 -2.94 -31.36
N THR A 282 -5.13 -2.05 -31.69
CA THR A 282 -4.37 -2.09 -32.94
C THR A 282 -3.47 -3.32 -33.01
N LEU A 283 -2.77 -3.62 -31.92
CA LEU A 283 -1.86 -4.76 -31.83
C LEU A 283 -2.60 -6.11 -31.99
N MET A 284 -3.85 -6.17 -31.52
CA MET A 284 -4.74 -7.33 -31.63
C MET A 284 -5.58 -7.35 -32.92
N GLY A 285 -5.29 -6.46 -33.88
CA GLY A 285 -5.85 -6.52 -35.24
C GLY A 285 -7.15 -5.74 -35.47
N GLY A 286 -7.55 -4.85 -34.57
CA GLY A 286 -8.72 -3.99 -34.78
C GLY A 286 -8.50 -2.92 -35.87
N GLU A 287 -9.60 -2.45 -36.46
CA GLU A 287 -9.58 -1.39 -37.48
C GLU A 287 -9.45 0.00 -36.84
N GLU A 288 -8.55 0.85 -37.37
CA GLU A 288 -8.19 2.15 -36.80
C GLU A 288 -9.40 3.04 -36.44
N HIS A 289 -10.35 3.18 -37.37
CA HIS A 289 -11.54 4.01 -37.15
C HIS A 289 -12.46 3.46 -36.06
N THR A 290 -12.62 2.13 -36.03
CA THR A 290 -13.42 1.43 -35.01
C THR A 290 -12.77 1.56 -33.64
N ILE A 291 -11.44 1.36 -33.57
CA ILE A 291 -10.65 1.51 -32.35
C ILE A 291 -10.80 2.92 -31.78
N GLU A 292 -10.61 3.96 -32.59
CA GLU A 292 -10.68 5.33 -32.10
C GLU A 292 -12.05 5.66 -31.54
N LYS A 293 -13.11 5.28 -32.27
CA LYS A 293 -14.49 5.52 -31.84
C LYS A 293 -14.82 4.76 -30.55
N ASP A 294 -14.60 3.45 -30.53
CA ASP A 294 -14.96 2.61 -29.38
C ASP A 294 -14.13 2.99 -28.14
N THR A 295 -12.86 3.36 -28.32
CA THR A 295 -12.04 3.86 -27.22
C THR A 295 -12.59 5.15 -26.62
N ASN A 296 -13.03 6.10 -27.45
CA ASN A 296 -13.70 7.30 -26.94
C ASN A 296 -14.96 6.93 -26.14
N ASP A 297 -15.76 5.99 -26.63
CA ASP A 297 -16.98 5.53 -25.97
C ASP A 297 -16.67 4.85 -24.62
N ILE A 298 -15.63 4.00 -24.55
CA ILE A 298 -15.14 3.38 -23.30
C ILE A 298 -14.79 4.47 -22.28
N ILE A 299 -14.01 5.48 -22.70
CA ILE A 299 -13.59 6.56 -21.79
C ILE A 299 -14.80 7.34 -21.29
N GLN A 300 -15.77 7.67 -22.14
CA GLN A 300 -16.96 8.39 -21.70
C GLN A 300 -17.81 7.57 -20.72
N PHE A 301 -17.97 6.27 -20.99
CA PHE A 301 -18.67 5.37 -20.08
C PHE A 301 -17.97 5.27 -18.73
N GLU A 302 -16.65 5.13 -18.71
CA GLU A 302 -15.89 5.05 -17.46
C GLU A 302 -15.89 6.38 -16.68
N ARG A 303 -15.96 7.54 -17.35
CA ARG A 303 -16.21 8.84 -16.69
C ARG A 303 -17.57 8.88 -16.01
N GLN A 304 -18.61 8.32 -16.64
CA GLN A 304 -19.94 8.23 -16.04
C GLN A 304 -19.96 7.28 -14.84
N LEU A 305 -19.25 6.15 -14.92
CA LEU A 305 -19.02 5.25 -13.77
C LEU A 305 -18.28 5.96 -12.63
N ALA A 306 -17.17 6.64 -12.92
CA ALA A 306 -16.40 7.39 -11.94
C ALA A 306 -17.25 8.45 -11.21
N ASN A 307 -18.22 9.05 -11.91
CA ASN A 307 -19.12 10.03 -11.34
C ASN A 307 -20.08 9.44 -10.30
N ILE A 308 -20.57 8.21 -10.48
CA ILE A 308 -21.50 7.54 -9.56
C ILE A 308 -20.79 6.78 -8.42
N ILE A 309 -19.47 6.56 -8.53
CA ILE A 309 -18.65 5.97 -7.47
C ILE A 309 -18.57 6.90 -6.25
N LYS A 310 -18.81 6.35 -5.05
CA LYS A 310 -18.69 7.08 -3.78
C LYS A 310 -17.20 7.32 -3.47
N PRO A 311 -16.78 8.55 -3.18
CA PRO A 311 -15.38 8.89 -2.93
C PRO A 311 -14.89 8.27 -1.61
N LEU A 312 -13.57 8.08 -1.44
CA LEU A 312 -12.99 7.33 -0.30
C LEU A 312 -13.28 7.99 1.06
N GLU A 313 -13.35 9.32 1.09
CA GLU A 313 -13.63 10.13 2.27
C GLU A 313 -15.00 9.76 2.88
N ASP A 314 -15.99 9.53 2.01
CA ASP A 314 -17.37 9.23 2.37
C ASP A 314 -17.58 7.75 2.73
N ARG A 315 -16.55 6.91 2.56
CA ARG A 315 -16.62 5.46 2.79
C ARG A 315 -16.02 5.01 4.12
N ARG A 316 -15.61 5.94 4.99
CA ARG A 316 -14.98 5.61 6.28
C ARG A 316 -15.98 5.23 7.38
N ASN A 317 -17.25 5.58 7.24
CA ASN A 317 -18.32 5.12 8.11
C ASN A 317 -18.85 3.75 7.63
N ILE A 318 -18.20 2.67 8.05
CA ILE A 318 -18.51 1.30 7.61
C ILE A 318 -19.93 0.91 8.04
N SER A 319 -20.35 1.26 9.25
CA SER A 319 -21.72 1.00 9.71
C SER A 319 -22.79 1.69 8.86
N GLY A 320 -22.47 2.83 8.23
CA GLY A 320 -23.39 3.54 7.34
C GLY A 320 -23.38 3.06 5.88
N LEU A 321 -22.43 2.19 5.52
CA LEU A 321 -22.41 1.51 4.21
C LEU A 321 -23.03 0.11 4.27
N TYR A 322 -23.11 -0.49 5.46
CA TYR A 322 -23.53 -1.87 5.64
C TYR A 322 -25.04 -2.03 5.43
N GLU A 323 -25.42 -2.64 4.31
CA GLU A 323 -26.80 -3.02 4.02
C GLU A 323 -26.92 -4.53 3.84
N LYS A 324 -27.59 -5.21 4.79
CA LYS A 324 -27.76 -6.67 4.76
C LYS A 324 -29.12 -7.03 4.16
N MET A 325 -29.12 -7.90 3.15
CA MET A 325 -30.33 -8.39 2.49
C MET A 325 -30.19 -9.85 2.05
N ASN A 326 -31.30 -10.49 1.67
CA ASN A 326 -31.26 -11.77 0.99
C ASN A 326 -31.24 -11.56 -0.54
N LEU A 327 -30.98 -12.64 -1.28
CA LEU A 327 -30.88 -12.58 -2.75
C LEU A 327 -32.19 -12.14 -3.42
N ASP A 328 -33.35 -12.58 -2.93
CA ASP A 328 -34.65 -12.19 -3.50
C ASP A 328 -34.87 -10.67 -3.38
N THR A 329 -34.56 -10.09 -2.23
CA THR A 329 -34.63 -8.64 -2.00
C THR A 329 -33.67 -7.90 -2.95
N LEU A 330 -32.45 -8.40 -3.14
CA LEU A 330 -31.51 -7.79 -4.09
C LEU A 330 -32.06 -7.78 -5.52
N ILE A 331 -32.72 -8.86 -5.95
CA ILE A 331 -33.33 -8.97 -7.28
C ILE A 331 -34.50 -8.00 -7.44
N GLU A 332 -35.31 -7.82 -6.38
CA GLU A 332 -36.44 -6.88 -6.37
C GLU A 332 -35.99 -5.41 -6.38
N GLU A 333 -34.91 -5.08 -5.66
CA GLU A 333 -34.36 -3.73 -5.56
C GLU A 333 -33.66 -3.27 -6.85
N PHE A 334 -33.03 -4.19 -7.58
CA PHE A 334 -32.26 -3.88 -8.80
C PHE A 334 -32.70 -4.72 -10.01
N PRO A 335 -33.97 -4.61 -10.48
CA PRO A 335 -34.55 -5.50 -11.48
C PRO A 335 -33.89 -5.41 -12.87
N GLY A 336 -33.21 -4.31 -13.19
CA GLY A 336 -32.42 -4.12 -14.41
C GLY A 336 -31.04 -4.79 -14.35
N LEU A 337 -30.59 -5.20 -13.16
CA LEU A 337 -29.41 -6.03 -12.96
C LEU A 337 -29.89 -7.46 -12.68
N ASN A 338 -29.82 -8.33 -13.68
CA ASN A 338 -30.28 -9.72 -13.59
C ASN A 338 -29.39 -10.57 -12.65
N PHE A 339 -29.41 -10.26 -11.35
CA PHE A 339 -28.61 -10.90 -10.31
C PHE A 339 -28.96 -12.38 -10.18
N LYS A 340 -30.23 -12.74 -10.42
CA LYS A 340 -30.61 -14.16 -10.46
C LYS A 340 -29.75 -14.92 -11.48
N PHE A 341 -29.71 -14.45 -12.72
CA PHE A 341 -28.89 -15.08 -13.76
C PHE A 341 -27.40 -15.07 -13.39
N TYR A 342 -26.89 -13.95 -12.87
CA TYR A 342 -25.50 -13.85 -12.47
C TYR A 342 -25.12 -14.90 -11.43
N PHE A 343 -25.88 -15.00 -10.32
CA PHE A 343 -25.64 -15.98 -9.27
C PHE A 343 -25.88 -17.42 -9.73
N ASP A 344 -26.88 -17.68 -10.59
CA ASP A 344 -27.12 -18.98 -11.25
C ASP A 344 -25.87 -19.50 -11.99
N ASN A 345 -24.99 -18.62 -12.48
CA ASN A 345 -23.79 -19.00 -13.23
C ASN A 345 -22.51 -19.03 -12.40
N ILE A 346 -22.44 -18.34 -11.25
CA ILE A 346 -21.22 -18.27 -10.44
C ILE A 346 -21.28 -19.15 -9.19
N LEU A 347 -22.46 -19.46 -8.66
CA LEU A 347 -22.58 -20.27 -7.46
C LEU A 347 -22.50 -21.76 -7.82
N SER A 348 -21.76 -22.50 -7.01
CA SER A 348 -21.70 -23.96 -7.16
C SER A 348 -23.07 -24.59 -6.89
N GLN A 349 -23.35 -25.73 -7.54
CA GLN A 349 -24.62 -26.47 -7.37
C GLN A 349 -24.92 -26.89 -5.92
N ASN A 350 -23.91 -26.87 -5.05
CA ASN A 350 -24.03 -27.28 -3.65
C ASN A 350 -24.46 -26.13 -2.71
N ILE A 351 -24.60 -24.90 -3.21
CA ILE A 351 -25.04 -23.73 -2.42
C ILE A 351 -26.55 -23.54 -2.60
N SER A 352 -27.32 -23.61 -1.52
CA SER A 352 -28.77 -23.37 -1.55
C SER A 352 -29.08 -21.86 -1.64
N TYR A 353 -29.92 -21.49 -2.63
CA TYR A 353 -30.38 -20.12 -2.87
C TYR A 353 -31.18 -19.54 -1.71
N GLU A 354 -31.98 -20.38 -1.03
CA GLU A 354 -32.90 -19.96 0.04
C GLU A 354 -32.18 -19.36 1.26
N ASN A 355 -30.87 -19.60 1.41
CA ASN A 355 -30.06 -19.16 2.55
C ASN A 355 -28.97 -18.15 2.15
N ILE A 356 -29.02 -17.56 0.96
CA ILE A 356 -27.99 -16.61 0.53
C ILE A 356 -28.23 -15.25 1.18
N THR A 357 -27.27 -14.85 2.00
CA THR A 357 -27.16 -13.51 2.58
C THR A 357 -26.14 -12.69 1.79
N ILE A 358 -26.49 -11.44 1.49
CA ILE A 358 -25.66 -10.48 0.78
C ILE A 358 -25.51 -9.22 1.64
N VAL A 359 -24.27 -8.77 1.79
CA VAL A 359 -23.95 -7.46 2.38
C VAL A 359 -23.56 -6.51 1.25
N LEU A 360 -24.32 -5.44 1.07
CA LEU A 360 -24.11 -4.44 0.04
C LEU A 360 -23.48 -3.19 0.66
N HIS A 361 -22.31 -2.79 0.15
CA HIS A 361 -21.56 -1.60 0.60
C HIS A 361 -21.73 -0.38 -0.32
N ALA A 362 -22.47 -0.54 -1.43
CA ALA A 362 -22.56 0.43 -2.51
C ALA A 362 -23.99 0.55 -3.08
N TYR A 363 -24.98 0.66 -2.21
CA TYR A 363 -26.40 0.73 -2.60
C TYR A 363 -26.67 1.85 -3.63
N ASP A 364 -26.30 3.10 -3.31
CA ASP A 364 -26.49 4.25 -4.22
C ASP A 364 -25.79 4.07 -5.58
N TYR A 365 -24.63 3.39 -5.57
CA TYR A 365 -23.86 3.11 -6.78
C TYR A 365 -24.61 2.14 -7.70
N LEU A 366 -25.21 1.07 -7.16
CA LEU A 366 -25.96 0.11 -7.97
C LEU A 366 -27.20 0.76 -8.63
N ILE A 367 -27.89 1.68 -7.95
CA ILE A 367 -28.96 2.50 -8.54
C ILE A 367 -28.41 3.32 -9.72
N GLY A 368 -27.27 3.97 -9.53
CA GLY A 368 -26.60 4.75 -10.57
C GLY A 368 -26.17 3.89 -11.76
N LEU A 369 -25.65 2.69 -11.48
CA LEU A 369 -25.17 1.74 -12.47
C LEU A 369 -26.30 1.22 -13.35
N GLU A 370 -27.42 0.80 -12.75
CA GLU A 370 -28.60 0.30 -13.49
C GLU A 370 -29.08 1.36 -14.51
N ARG A 371 -29.26 2.61 -14.06
CA ARG A 371 -29.66 3.73 -14.93
C ARG A 371 -28.64 4.06 -16.01
N LEU A 372 -27.35 3.87 -15.72
CA LEU A 372 -26.29 4.10 -16.68
C LEU A 372 -26.29 3.01 -17.76
N LEU A 373 -26.44 1.75 -17.37
CA LEU A 373 -26.47 0.61 -18.29
C LEU A 373 -27.68 0.66 -19.21
N GLU A 374 -28.87 1.02 -18.70
CA GLU A 374 -30.10 1.19 -19.49
C GLU A 374 -29.92 2.16 -20.67
N LYS A 375 -29.11 3.21 -20.47
CA LYS A 375 -28.87 4.28 -21.46
C LYS A 375 -27.65 4.03 -22.34
N SER A 376 -26.84 3.03 -22.02
CA SER A 376 -25.55 2.81 -22.68
C SER A 376 -25.68 1.83 -23.85
N PRO A 377 -25.05 2.09 -25.00
CA PRO A 377 -25.01 1.12 -26.08
C PRO A 377 -24.35 -0.19 -25.62
N LYS A 378 -24.96 -1.33 -25.95
CA LYS A 378 -24.43 -2.66 -25.62
C LYS A 378 -22.96 -2.85 -26.02
N ARG A 379 -22.59 -2.35 -27.21
CA ARG A 379 -21.20 -2.39 -27.71
C ARG A 379 -20.24 -1.65 -26.78
N THR A 380 -20.61 -0.48 -26.27
CA THR A 380 -19.79 0.30 -25.32
C THR A 380 -19.59 -0.45 -24.02
N VAL A 381 -20.65 -1.05 -23.47
CA VAL A 381 -20.58 -1.84 -22.23
C VAL A 381 -19.70 -3.08 -22.42
N ALA A 382 -19.90 -3.84 -23.51
CA ALA A 382 -19.08 -5.01 -23.84
C ALA A 382 -17.59 -4.64 -23.99
N ASN A 383 -17.31 -3.57 -24.74
CA ASN A 383 -15.96 -3.05 -24.94
C ASN A 383 -15.29 -2.65 -23.63
N TYR A 384 -16.00 -1.96 -22.73
CA TYR A 384 -15.47 -1.58 -21.42
C TYR A 384 -15.15 -2.82 -20.57
N MET A 385 -16.09 -3.76 -20.43
CA MET A 385 -15.91 -4.94 -19.59
C MET A 385 -14.74 -5.81 -20.08
N LEU A 386 -14.67 -6.05 -21.38
CA LEU A 386 -13.58 -6.83 -21.98
C LEU A 386 -12.25 -6.07 -21.97
N TRP A 387 -12.25 -4.74 -22.14
CA TRP A 387 -11.03 -3.95 -21.96
C TRP A 387 -10.47 -4.10 -20.54
N ARG A 388 -11.32 -4.02 -19.51
CA ARG A 388 -10.88 -4.22 -18.12
C ARG A 388 -10.24 -5.59 -17.92
N PHE A 389 -10.81 -6.63 -18.51
CA PHE A 389 -10.23 -7.97 -18.49
C PHE A 389 -8.91 -8.05 -19.27
N VAL A 390 -8.89 -7.63 -20.53
CA VAL A 390 -7.72 -7.62 -21.42
C VAL A 390 -6.55 -6.91 -20.77
N TRP A 391 -6.77 -5.75 -20.17
CA TRP A 391 -5.73 -4.97 -19.49
C TRP A 391 -4.98 -5.76 -18.41
N TYR A 392 -5.68 -6.61 -17.64
CA TYR A 392 -5.01 -7.49 -16.68
C TYR A 392 -4.27 -8.64 -17.35
N ARG A 393 -4.80 -9.21 -18.44
CA ARG A 393 -4.24 -10.38 -19.12
C ARG A 393 -3.04 -10.09 -19.99
N ILE A 394 -2.92 -8.89 -20.56
CA ILE A 394 -1.77 -8.50 -21.41
C ILE A 394 -0.43 -8.56 -20.65
N SER A 395 -0.47 -8.57 -19.32
CA SER A 395 0.72 -8.75 -18.48
C SER A 395 1.33 -10.16 -18.57
N ASN A 396 0.59 -11.13 -19.12
CA ASN A 396 0.99 -12.54 -19.19
C ASN A 396 1.29 -13.01 -20.62
N LEU A 397 1.36 -12.07 -21.58
CA LEU A 397 1.66 -12.31 -22.98
C LEU A 397 3.12 -11.96 -23.32
N ASP A 398 3.40 -11.88 -24.62
CA ASP A 398 4.69 -11.52 -25.20
C ASP A 398 5.08 -10.03 -25.01
N ASN A 399 6.34 -9.71 -25.32
CA ASN A 399 6.93 -8.41 -25.01
C ASN A 399 6.30 -7.22 -25.76
N ARG A 400 5.56 -7.44 -26.87
CA ARG A 400 4.85 -6.35 -27.57
C ARG A 400 3.90 -5.64 -26.61
N PHE A 401 3.18 -6.40 -25.78
CA PHE A 401 2.26 -5.87 -24.77
C PHE A 401 2.96 -5.23 -23.57
N GLY A 402 4.14 -5.75 -23.20
CA GLY A 402 4.97 -5.21 -22.12
C GLY A 402 5.35 -3.73 -22.35
N ASN A 403 5.71 -3.39 -23.59
CA ASN A 403 6.08 -2.03 -23.99
C ASN A 403 4.91 -1.04 -23.90
N LEU A 404 3.70 -1.46 -24.31
CA LEU A 404 2.49 -0.62 -24.23
C LEU A 404 2.16 -0.24 -22.79
N ARG A 405 2.23 -1.22 -21.88
CA ARG A 405 2.00 -1.00 -20.45
C ARG A 405 3.05 -0.05 -19.85
N GLN A 406 4.29 -0.14 -20.31
CA GLN A 406 5.37 0.73 -19.85
C GLN A 406 5.11 2.20 -20.18
N ASN A 407 4.56 2.51 -21.36
CA ASN A 407 4.20 3.88 -21.75
C ASN A 407 3.18 4.50 -20.77
N LEU A 408 2.12 3.75 -20.43
CA LEU A 408 1.15 4.23 -19.45
C LEU A 408 1.78 4.41 -18.06
N TYR A 409 2.59 3.43 -17.62
CA TYR A 409 3.20 3.48 -16.29
C TYR A 409 4.27 4.58 -16.16
N GLN A 410 4.91 4.97 -17.26
CA GLN A 410 5.76 6.15 -17.28
C GLN A 410 4.96 7.42 -16.97
N VAL A 411 3.77 7.58 -17.56
CA VAL A 411 2.90 8.75 -17.33
C VAL A 411 2.28 8.73 -15.93
N LEU A 412 1.87 7.55 -15.44
CA LEU A 412 1.21 7.43 -14.13
C LEU A 412 2.19 7.49 -12.95
N TYR A 413 3.37 6.89 -13.10
CA TYR A 413 4.27 6.60 -12.00
C TYR A 413 5.69 7.15 -12.19
N GLY A 414 6.00 7.74 -13.35
CA GLY A 414 7.33 8.27 -13.66
C GLY A 414 8.37 7.17 -13.91
N ARG A 415 7.94 5.91 -14.03
CA ARG A 415 8.81 4.77 -14.25
C ARG A 415 9.43 4.84 -15.65
N ARG A 416 10.76 4.82 -15.75
CA ARG A 416 11.50 5.01 -17.02
C ARG A 416 11.68 3.72 -17.81
N THR A 417 11.82 2.57 -17.15
CA THR A 417 11.97 1.27 -17.81
C THR A 417 11.04 0.22 -17.21
N SER A 418 10.75 -0.84 -17.97
CA SER A 418 10.01 -1.98 -17.44
C SER A 418 10.86 -2.73 -16.40
N PRO A 419 10.28 -3.17 -15.28
CA PRO A 419 10.94 -4.08 -14.35
C PRO A 419 11.32 -5.38 -15.07
N PRO A 420 12.43 -6.01 -14.67
CA PRO A 420 12.82 -7.29 -15.23
C PRO A 420 11.75 -8.36 -14.93
N ARG A 421 11.61 -9.31 -15.86
CA ARG A 421 10.55 -10.32 -15.84
C ARG A 421 10.50 -11.14 -14.56
N TRP A 422 11.66 -11.51 -14.00
CA TRP A 422 11.75 -12.27 -12.74
C TRP A 422 11.01 -11.59 -11.58
N LYS A 423 11.00 -10.26 -11.48
CA LYS A 423 10.22 -9.55 -10.43
C LYS A 423 8.73 -9.84 -10.57
N SER A 424 8.22 -9.81 -11.79
CA SER A 424 6.80 -10.12 -12.07
C SER A 424 6.49 -11.60 -11.85
N CYS A 425 7.44 -12.49 -12.17
CA CYS A 425 7.28 -13.93 -11.96
C CYS A 425 7.29 -14.31 -10.49
N VAL A 426 8.20 -13.76 -9.68
CA VAL A 426 8.18 -13.98 -8.22
C VAL A 426 6.91 -13.42 -7.61
N ALA A 427 6.50 -12.20 -7.96
CA ALA A 427 5.25 -11.63 -7.47
C ALA A 427 4.02 -12.49 -7.84
N PHE A 428 4.03 -13.10 -9.03
CA PHE A 428 2.97 -14.02 -9.44
C PHE A 428 2.99 -15.33 -8.64
N VAL A 429 4.15 -15.91 -8.40
CA VAL A 429 4.29 -17.13 -7.57
C VAL A 429 3.88 -16.84 -6.13
N ASP A 430 4.34 -15.73 -5.55
CA ASP A 430 4.01 -15.31 -4.18
C ASP A 430 2.50 -15.09 -4.00
N ALA A 431 1.84 -14.42 -4.96
CA ALA A 431 0.40 -14.18 -4.89
C ALA A 431 -0.47 -15.44 -5.00
N ASN A 432 0.04 -16.54 -5.56
CA ASN A 432 -0.76 -17.73 -5.90
C ASN A 432 -0.33 -19.00 -5.15
N MET A 433 0.94 -19.06 -4.73
CA MET A 433 1.55 -20.17 -3.99
C MET A 433 2.43 -19.67 -2.84
N GLY A 434 2.08 -18.51 -2.26
CA GLY A 434 2.93 -17.85 -1.27
C GLY A 434 3.09 -18.57 0.06
N MET A 435 2.21 -19.51 0.43
CA MET A 435 2.49 -20.38 1.60
C MET A 435 3.65 -21.33 1.30
N ALA A 436 3.69 -21.93 0.11
CA ALA A 436 4.80 -22.78 -0.30
C ALA A 436 6.10 -22.00 -0.55
N LEU A 437 6.03 -20.84 -1.20
CA LEU A 437 7.18 -19.96 -1.36
C LEU A 437 7.67 -19.43 0.00
N GLY A 438 6.74 -19.08 0.89
CA GLY A 438 7.00 -18.67 2.27
C GLY A 438 7.66 -19.78 3.09
N ALA A 439 7.24 -21.03 2.94
CA ALA A 439 7.91 -22.17 3.58
C ALA A 439 9.36 -22.29 3.13
N LEU A 440 9.61 -22.15 1.82
CA LEU A 440 10.96 -22.17 1.27
C LEU A 440 11.83 -21.04 1.85
N PHE A 441 11.27 -19.83 1.95
CA PHE A 441 11.92 -18.68 2.56
C PHE A 441 12.22 -18.90 4.05
N VAL A 442 11.23 -19.31 4.84
CA VAL A 442 11.34 -19.50 6.29
C VAL A 442 12.37 -20.57 6.63
N LYS A 443 12.32 -21.73 5.97
CA LYS A 443 13.29 -22.84 6.16
C LYS A 443 14.74 -22.39 5.95
N ASN A 444 14.97 -21.38 5.12
CA ASN A 444 16.31 -20.92 4.76
C ASN A 444 16.76 -19.70 5.56
N TYR A 445 15.87 -18.77 5.91
CA TYR A 445 16.24 -17.43 6.33
C TYR A 445 15.66 -16.97 7.67
N PHE A 446 14.60 -17.61 8.19
CA PHE A 446 13.90 -17.08 9.36
C PHE A 446 14.11 -17.96 10.61
N PRO A 447 14.87 -17.48 11.63
CA PRO A 447 15.11 -18.24 12.84
C PRO A 447 13.89 -18.21 13.77
N GLU A 448 13.54 -19.36 14.35
CA GLU A 448 12.39 -19.51 15.26
C GLU A 448 12.48 -18.60 16.49
N SER A 449 13.69 -18.30 16.99
CA SER A 449 13.87 -17.36 18.11
C SER A 449 13.29 -15.97 17.83
N SER A 450 13.31 -15.51 16.57
CA SER A 450 12.73 -14.22 16.19
C SER A 450 11.21 -14.19 16.34
N LYS A 451 10.54 -15.35 16.17
CA LYS A 451 9.09 -15.49 16.41
C LYS A 451 8.78 -15.29 17.89
N ASN A 452 9.52 -15.96 18.77
CA ASN A 452 9.32 -15.90 20.23
C ASN A 452 9.63 -14.51 20.80
N ASP A 453 10.78 -13.93 20.45
CA ASP A 453 11.18 -12.60 20.92
C ASP A 453 10.17 -11.51 20.48
N THR A 454 9.59 -11.65 19.28
CA THR A 454 8.56 -10.73 18.79
C THR A 454 7.25 -10.90 19.55
N MET A 455 6.88 -12.12 19.94
CA MET A 455 5.69 -12.36 20.79
C MET A 455 5.83 -11.68 22.16
N ASP A 456 7.01 -11.75 22.79
CA ASP A 456 7.27 -11.05 24.04
C ASP A 456 7.14 -9.52 23.88
N LEU A 457 7.69 -8.97 22.78
CA LEU A 457 7.56 -7.56 22.46
C LEU A 457 6.09 -7.15 22.25
N ILE A 458 5.26 -8.00 21.65
CA ILE A 458 3.81 -7.74 21.51
C ILE A 458 3.15 -7.60 22.88
N GLU A 459 3.48 -8.46 23.84
CA GLU A 459 2.92 -8.36 25.20
C GLU A 459 3.37 -7.07 25.90
N GLU A 460 4.64 -6.69 25.78
CA GLU A 460 5.17 -5.43 26.33
C GLU A 460 4.43 -4.20 25.75
N ILE A 461 4.23 -4.17 24.43
CA ILE A 461 3.50 -3.10 23.73
C ILE A 461 2.01 -3.10 24.12
N ARG A 462 1.38 -4.27 24.21
CA ARG A 462 -0.03 -4.41 24.66
C ARG A 462 -0.20 -3.91 26.08
N ASN A 463 0.72 -4.24 26.99
CA ASN A 463 0.71 -3.77 28.37
C ASN A 463 0.88 -2.25 28.45
N SER A 464 1.78 -1.68 27.63
CA SER A 464 1.97 -0.23 27.51
C SER A 464 0.66 0.47 27.08
N PHE A 465 -0.04 -0.07 26.09
CA PHE A 465 -1.32 0.50 25.66
C PHE A 465 -2.42 0.31 26.71
N GLY A 466 -2.47 -0.84 27.38
CA GLY A 466 -3.42 -1.08 28.47
C GLY A 466 -3.25 -0.08 29.63
N ASN A 467 -2.01 0.35 29.91
CA ASN A 467 -1.74 1.40 30.89
C ASN A 467 -2.11 2.79 30.36
N LEU A 468 -1.84 3.06 29.09
CA LEU A 468 -2.27 4.31 28.44
C LEU A 468 -3.79 4.48 28.48
N LEU A 469 -4.57 3.43 28.20
CA LEU A 469 -6.03 3.44 28.30
C LEU A 469 -6.55 3.77 29.71
N LYS A 470 -5.82 3.38 30.77
CA LYS A 470 -6.18 3.73 32.16
C LYS A 470 -5.97 5.22 32.45
N GLU A 471 -4.91 5.80 31.90
CA GLU A 471 -4.53 7.21 32.08
C GLU A 471 -5.36 8.16 31.21
N THR A 472 -5.94 7.67 30.12
CA THR A 472 -6.79 8.43 29.21
C THR A 472 -7.98 9.07 29.95
N ASP A 473 -8.14 10.38 29.84
CA ASP A 473 -9.17 11.16 30.56
C ASP A 473 -10.42 11.47 29.73
N TRP A 474 -10.34 11.30 28.40
CA TRP A 474 -11.40 11.66 27.47
C TRP A 474 -12.39 10.52 27.15
N LEU A 475 -12.09 9.31 27.65
CA LEU A 475 -12.99 8.16 27.57
C LEU A 475 -13.80 8.03 28.86
N ASP A 476 -15.08 7.71 28.73
CA ASP A 476 -15.89 7.24 29.86
C ASP A 476 -15.44 5.83 30.33
N GLU A 477 -15.73 5.50 31.58
CA GLU A 477 -15.25 4.25 32.20
C GLU A 477 -15.78 2.99 31.50
N ILE A 478 -16.99 3.02 30.95
CA ILE A 478 -17.56 1.87 30.22
C ILE A 478 -16.75 1.63 28.95
N THR A 479 -16.48 2.69 28.19
CA THR A 479 -15.70 2.61 26.95
C THR A 479 -14.27 2.18 27.23
N LYS A 480 -13.66 2.61 28.37
CA LYS A 480 -12.34 2.12 28.79
C LYS A 480 -12.32 0.63 29.07
N GLU A 481 -13.31 0.11 29.80
CA GLU A 481 -13.37 -1.33 30.11
C GLU A 481 -13.57 -2.18 28.85
N GLU A 482 -14.45 -1.76 27.94
CA GLU A 482 -14.62 -2.46 26.66
C GLU A 482 -13.37 -2.34 25.77
N ALA A 483 -12.68 -1.19 25.76
CA ALA A 483 -11.43 -1.02 25.04
C ALA A 483 -10.32 -1.94 25.58
N LYS A 484 -10.23 -2.10 26.91
CA LYS A 484 -9.31 -3.07 27.55
C LYS A 484 -9.66 -4.50 27.14
N SER A 485 -10.94 -4.87 27.18
CA SER A 485 -11.39 -6.20 26.75
C SER A 485 -11.02 -6.48 25.30
N LYS A 486 -11.25 -5.50 24.41
CA LYS A 486 -10.85 -5.59 23.00
C LYS A 486 -9.35 -5.74 22.82
N LEU A 487 -8.56 -4.91 23.51
CA LEU A 487 -7.10 -4.94 23.47
C LEU A 487 -6.55 -6.31 23.92
N SER A 488 -7.10 -6.85 25.00
CA SER A 488 -6.72 -8.18 25.51
C SER A 488 -7.13 -9.32 24.57
N ALA A 489 -8.17 -9.13 23.75
CA ALA A 489 -8.63 -10.11 22.77
C ALA A 489 -7.86 -10.07 21.44
N ILE A 490 -6.96 -9.09 21.22
CA ILE A 490 -6.16 -9.01 19.98
C ILE A 490 -5.26 -10.23 19.87
N GLN A 491 -5.48 -11.04 18.84
CA GLN A 491 -4.68 -12.23 18.56
C GLN A 491 -3.48 -11.91 17.64
N PRO A 492 -2.24 -12.23 18.04
CA PRO A 492 -1.07 -12.04 17.19
C PRO A 492 -0.77 -13.27 16.31
N LEU A 493 -0.49 -13.03 15.04
CA LEU A 493 0.05 -14.02 14.09
C LEU A 493 1.45 -13.57 13.65
N VAL A 494 2.49 -14.33 14.03
CA VAL A 494 3.90 -13.90 13.90
C VAL A 494 4.72 -14.89 13.07
N GLY A 495 5.46 -14.37 12.10
CA GLY A 495 6.37 -15.10 11.22
C GLY A 495 5.63 -15.88 10.14
N TYR A 496 5.07 -17.03 10.53
CA TYR A 496 4.47 -18.00 9.63
C TYR A 496 3.53 -18.97 10.38
N PRO A 497 2.54 -19.57 9.69
CA PRO A 497 1.75 -20.66 10.24
C PRO A 497 2.58 -21.95 10.31
N ASP A 498 2.55 -22.66 11.44
CA ASP A 498 3.48 -23.78 11.68
C ASP A 498 3.34 -24.93 10.66
N TYR A 499 2.12 -25.16 10.14
CA TYR A 499 1.84 -26.26 9.22
C TYR A 499 2.61 -26.18 7.91
N ILE A 500 3.09 -25.00 7.48
CA ILE A 500 3.79 -24.87 6.20
C ILE A 500 5.18 -25.51 6.22
N LEU A 501 5.69 -25.85 7.41
CA LEU A 501 6.94 -26.59 7.56
C LEU A 501 6.73 -28.11 7.50
N GLU A 502 5.48 -28.57 7.49
CA GLU A 502 5.09 -29.97 7.34
C GLU A 502 4.78 -30.26 5.85
N ASP A 503 5.70 -30.91 5.13
CA ASP A 503 5.63 -31.04 3.66
C ASP A 503 4.34 -31.70 3.15
N ASP A 504 3.83 -32.72 3.85
CA ASP A 504 2.59 -33.41 3.48
C ASP A 504 1.37 -32.49 3.62
N ARG A 505 1.27 -31.71 4.71
CA ARG A 505 0.16 -30.79 4.93
C ARG A 505 0.18 -29.61 3.97
N LEU A 506 1.38 -29.11 3.65
CA LEU A 506 1.53 -28.05 2.65
C LEU A 506 1.19 -28.56 1.24
N ALA A 507 1.42 -29.84 0.94
CA ALA A 507 1.06 -30.42 -0.36
C ALA A 507 -0.47 -30.44 -0.58
N ASP A 508 -1.26 -30.64 0.47
CA ASP A 508 -2.73 -30.65 0.42
C ASP A 508 -3.30 -29.32 -0.12
N ASP A 509 -2.69 -28.17 0.24
CA ASP A 509 -3.10 -26.83 -0.23
C ASP A 509 -3.03 -26.71 -1.77
N TYR A 510 -2.17 -27.51 -2.41
CA TYR A 510 -1.86 -27.41 -3.84
C TYR A 510 -2.09 -28.73 -4.59
N PHE A 511 -2.72 -29.74 -3.98
CA PHE A 511 -2.86 -31.08 -4.56
C PHE A 511 -3.55 -31.06 -5.93
N ALA A 512 -4.66 -30.31 -6.05
CA ALA A 512 -5.44 -30.23 -7.29
C ALA A 512 -4.77 -29.43 -8.43
N LEU A 513 -3.63 -28.79 -8.16
CA LEU A 513 -2.93 -27.96 -9.14
C LEU A 513 -1.93 -28.78 -9.95
N ASP A 514 -2.11 -28.74 -11.27
CA ASP A 514 -1.16 -29.24 -12.25
C ASP A 514 -0.53 -28.06 -12.99
N ILE A 515 0.80 -27.91 -12.85
CA ILE A 515 1.57 -26.79 -13.39
C ILE A 515 2.25 -27.21 -14.69
N LEU A 516 1.90 -26.51 -15.78
CA LEU A 516 2.42 -26.78 -17.11
C LEU A 516 3.60 -25.85 -17.42
N GLU A 517 4.81 -26.41 -17.53
CA GLU A 517 6.04 -25.59 -17.66
C GLU A 517 6.09 -24.72 -18.91
N ASP A 518 5.42 -25.10 -20.00
CA ASP A 518 5.42 -24.33 -21.26
C ASP A 518 4.13 -23.53 -21.50
N GLU A 519 3.16 -23.57 -20.59
CA GLU A 519 1.83 -22.96 -20.76
C GLU A 519 1.51 -21.93 -19.66
N TYR A 520 2.36 -20.90 -19.53
CA TYR A 520 2.22 -19.89 -18.49
C TYR A 520 0.84 -19.24 -18.45
N PHE A 521 0.29 -18.84 -19.61
CA PHE A 521 -1.04 -18.23 -19.67
C PHE A 521 -2.14 -19.16 -19.15
N ILE A 522 -2.04 -20.46 -19.44
CA ILE A 522 -3.00 -21.45 -18.92
C ILE A 522 -2.84 -21.65 -17.42
N ASN A 523 -1.61 -21.69 -16.90
CA ASN A 523 -1.38 -21.72 -15.45
C ASN A 523 -2.04 -20.51 -14.77
N VAL A 524 -1.89 -19.31 -15.35
CA VAL A 524 -2.54 -18.10 -14.84
C VAL A 524 -4.06 -18.27 -14.78
N LEU A 525 -4.70 -18.78 -15.83
CA LEU A 525 -6.16 -19.02 -15.81
C LEU A 525 -6.58 -20.08 -14.78
N LYS A 526 -5.79 -21.15 -14.62
CA LYS A 526 -6.02 -22.19 -13.59
C LYS A 526 -6.01 -21.58 -12.20
N PHE A 527 -5.03 -20.72 -11.90
CA PHE A 527 -4.94 -20.04 -10.60
C PHE A 527 -6.10 -19.07 -10.36
N LEU A 528 -6.45 -18.24 -11.35
CA LEU A 528 -7.58 -17.33 -11.24
C LEU A 528 -8.89 -18.08 -10.96
N ARG A 529 -9.13 -19.19 -11.65
CA ARG A 529 -10.30 -20.03 -11.45
C ARG A 529 -10.30 -20.71 -10.08
N GLY A 530 -9.18 -21.31 -9.69
CA GLY A 530 -9.05 -21.95 -8.38
C GLY A 530 -9.24 -20.98 -7.22
N ALA A 531 -8.71 -19.74 -7.33
CA ALA A 531 -8.92 -18.70 -6.33
C ALA A 531 -10.39 -18.32 -6.18
N PHE A 532 -11.11 -18.17 -7.29
CA PHE A 532 -12.56 -17.93 -7.29
C PHE A 532 -13.35 -19.10 -6.67
N GLU A 533 -13.05 -20.34 -7.08
CA GLU A 533 -13.72 -21.54 -6.57
C GLU A 533 -13.49 -21.72 -5.05
N ALA A 534 -12.26 -21.47 -4.58
CA ALA A 534 -11.92 -21.48 -3.16
C ALA A 534 -12.60 -20.35 -2.38
N GLU A 535 -12.86 -19.21 -3.01
CA GLU A 535 -13.58 -18.09 -2.40
C GLU A 535 -15.08 -18.37 -2.27
N ILE A 536 -15.74 -18.77 -3.36
CA ILE A 536 -17.17 -19.05 -3.38
C ILE A 536 -17.54 -20.24 -2.49
N SER A 537 -16.65 -21.23 -2.32
CA SER A 537 -16.90 -22.35 -1.42
C SER A 537 -17.07 -21.95 0.05
N ARG A 538 -16.57 -20.76 0.45
CA ARG A 538 -16.71 -20.22 1.81
C ARG A 538 -18.08 -19.59 2.08
N VAL A 539 -18.94 -19.41 1.08
CA VAL A 539 -20.28 -18.84 1.30
C VAL A 539 -21.05 -19.66 2.33
N ASN A 540 -21.59 -18.99 3.36
CA ASN A 540 -22.30 -19.59 4.49
C ASN A 540 -21.46 -20.59 5.33
N GLN A 541 -20.14 -20.61 5.16
CA GLN A 541 -19.25 -21.41 5.99
C GLN A 541 -18.79 -20.64 7.22
N PRO A 542 -18.47 -21.33 8.33
CA PRO A 542 -17.80 -20.73 9.48
C PRO A 542 -16.50 -20.05 9.07
N VAL A 543 -16.20 -18.90 9.66
CA VAL A 543 -14.92 -18.23 9.49
C VAL A 543 -13.89 -18.94 10.37
N ASP A 544 -12.89 -19.55 9.74
CA ASP A 544 -11.70 -20.00 10.45
C ASP A 544 -10.84 -18.79 10.82
N LYS A 545 -10.90 -18.38 12.10
CA LYS A 545 -10.11 -17.25 12.61
C LYS A 545 -8.62 -17.56 12.69
N GLU A 546 -8.20 -18.82 12.73
CA GLU A 546 -6.78 -19.20 12.78
C GLU A 546 -6.12 -19.21 11.39
N GLN A 547 -6.93 -19.17 10.32
CA GLN A 547 -6.43 -19.12 8.95
C GLN A 547 -5.58 -17.87 8.67
N TRP A 548 -4.40 -18.08 8.11
CA TRP A 548 -3.55 -17.02 7.60
C TRP A 548 -4.00 -16.59 6.21
N ASN A 549 -4.24 -15.29 6.04
CA ASN A 549 -4.57 -14.67 4.75
C ASN A 549 -3.42 -13.82 4.18
N ILE A 550 -2.26 -13.79 4.87
CA ILE A 550 -1.04 -13.10 4.46
C ILE A 550 0.08 -14.13 4.37
N VAL A 551 0.91 -14.03 3.33
CA VAL A 551 1.99 -14.99 3.06
C VAL A 551 3.26 -14.61 3.83
N PRO A 552 4.04 -15.59 4.35
CA PRO A 552 5.19 -15.31 5.23
C PRO A 552 6.28 -14.42 4.62
N ALA A 553 6.53 -14.56 3.31
CA ALA A 553 7.54 -13.80 2.58
C ALA A 553 7.03 -12.41 2.17
N THR A 554 6.48 -11.65 3.12
CA THR A 554 5.94 -10.31 2.90
C THR A 554 6.66 -9.28 3.77
N VAL A 555 7.10 -8.16 3.19
CA VAL A 555 7.59 -6.99 3.94
C VAL A 555 6.43 -6.01 4.18
N ASN A 556 5.61 -6.32 5.18
CA ASN A 556 4.53 -5.47 5.66
C ASN A 556 4.01 -5.95 7.03
N ALA A 557 3.03 -5.25 7.62
CA ALA A 557 2.23 -5.69 8.76
C ALA A 557 0.76 -5.31 8.54
N TYR A 558 -0.16 -5.95 9.28
CA TYR A 558 -1.60 -5.76 9.08
C TYR A 558 -2.41 -5.93 10.36
N TYR A 559 -3.54 -5.22 10.43
CA TYR A 559 -4.61 -5.45 11.40
C TYR A 559 -5.91 -5.88 10.71
N SER A 560 -6.50 -6.99 11.16
CA SER A 560 -7.79 -7.48 10.69
C SER A 560 -8.90 -7.14 11.68
N ARG A 561 -9.75 -6.17 11.33
CA ARG A 561 -10.87 -5.71 12.16
C ARG A 561 -11.89 -6.81 12.50
N GLN A 562 -12.22 -7.64 11.51
CA GLN A 562 -13.23 -8.69 11.66
C GLN A 562 -12.73 -9.91 12.42
N ARG A 563 -11.41 -10.06 12.56
CA ARG A 563 -10.79 -11.14 13.34
C ARG A 563 -10.19 -10.65 14.65
N ASN A 564 -10.12 -9.34 14.86
CA ASN A 564 -9.39 -8.69 15.95
C ASN A 564 -7.95 -9.25 16.05
N GLN A 565 -7.20 -9.18 14.95
CA GLN A 565 -5.89 -9.82 14.79
C GLN A 565 -4.83 -8.87 14.26
N ILE A 566 -3.60 -9.00 14.75
CA ILE A 566 -2.40 -8.39 14.15
C ILE A 566 -1.58 -9.47 13.44
N LEU A 567 -1.04 -9.17 12.26
CA LEU A 567 -0.25 -10.08 11.43
C LEU A 567 1.12 -9.47 11.13
N LEU A 568 2.18 -10.21 11.48
CA LEU A 568 3.58 -9.82 11.31
C LEU A 568 4.33 -10.94 10.57
N PRO A 569 4.34 -10.94 9.21
CA PRO A 569 5.01 -11.96 8.42
C PRO A 569 6.53 -12.01 8.67
N ALA A 570 7.14 -13.16 8.44
CA ALA A 570 8.59 -13.35 8.60
C ALA A 570 9.40 -12.32 7.81
N GLY A 571 8.93 -11.92 6.62
CA GLY A 571 9.59 -10.93 5.77
C GLY A 571 9.74 -9.53 6.37
N ILE A 572 8.96 -9.11 7.37
CA ILE A 572 9.18 -7.80 8.04
C ILE A 572 10.13 -7.88 9.24
N LEU A 573 10.36 -9.09 9.77
CA LEU A 573 11.16 -9.32 10.98
C LEU A 573 12.66 -9.38 10.66
N GLN A 574 13.18 -8.28 10.12
CA GLN A 574 14.58 -8.05 9.73
C GLN A 574 15.00 -6.60 9.98
N PRO A 575 16.31 -6.28 10.00
CA PRO A 575 16.77 -4.90 10.02
C PRO A 575 16.13 -4.07 8.88
N PRO A 576 15.76 -2.80 9.12
CA PRO A 576 15.96 -2.03 10.35
C PRO A 576 14.85 -2.19 11.41
N PHE A 577 13.82 -3.00 11.13
CA PHE A 577 12.67 -3.14 12.01
C PHE A 577 13.01 -3.98 13.23
N TYR A 578 13.61 -5.16 13.00
CA TYR A 578 13.91 -6.11 14.06
C TYR A 578 15.20 -6.87 13.79
N HIS A 579 16.03 -7.02 14.82
CA HIS A 579 17.01 -8.11 14.88
C HIS A 579 17.47 -8.28 16.34
N GLN A 580 17.69 -9.53 16.77
CA GLN A 580 18.04 -9.85 18.16
C GLN A 580 19.36 -9.21 18.62
N GLY A 581 20.33 -9.06 17.69
CA GLY A 581 21.61 -8.39 17.94
C GLY A 581 21.57 -6.85 18.02
N LEU A 582 20.47 -6.20 17.62
CA LEU A 582 20.36 -4.74 17.69
C LEU A 582 20.06 -4.26 19.11
N PRO A 583 20.41 -3.00 19.47
CA PRO A 583 19.90 -2.38 20.69
C PRO A 583 18.36 -2.45 20.74
N ARG A 584 17.80 -2.70 21.91
CA ARG A 584 16.34 -2.64 22.18
C ARG A 584 15.77 -1.30 21.75
N ALA A 585 16.49 -0.18 21.94
CA ALA A 585 16.11 1.13 21.43
C ALA A 585 15.70 1.11 19.94
N LEU A 586 16.45 0.37 19.10
CA LEU A 586 16.13 0.22 17.68
C LEU A 586 14.96 -0.75 17.46
N ASN A 587 14.91 -1.86 18.19
CA ASN A 587 13.79 -2.81 18.05
C ASN A 587 12.45 -2.18 18.48
N TYR A 588 12.40 -1.44 19.59
CA TYR A 588 11.21 -0.69 19.99
C TYR A 588 10.89 0.45 19.03
N GLY A 589 11.91 1.20 18.57
CA GLY A 589 11.75 2.27 17.57
C GLY A 589 11.49 1.76 16.14
N GLY A 590 11.56 0.44 15.95
CA GLY A 590 11.42 -0.30 14.71
C GLY A 590 10.12 -1.10 14.70
N ILE A 591 10.25 -2.41 14.91
CA ILE A 591 9.12 -3.34 14.97
C ILE A 591 8.17 -3.04 16.12
N GLY A 592 8.64 -2.47 17.24
CA GLY A 592 7.78 -2.05 18.35
C GLY A 592 6.79 -0.96 17.94
N VAL A 593 7.23 0.02 17.13
CA VAL A 593 6.34 1.03 16.54
C VAL A 593 5.33 0.39 15.59
N ILE A 594 5.77 -0.57 14.76
CA ILE A 594 4.86 -1.30 13.85
C ILE A 594 3.82 -2.08 14.63
N ILE A 595 4.20 -2.82 15.68
CA ILE A 595 3.26 -3.54 16.55
C ILE A 595 2.27 -2.55 17.18
N GLY A 596 2.75 -1.42 17.70
CA GLY A 596 1.90 -0.37 18.25
C GLY A 596 0.94 0.22 17.22
N HIS A 597 1.40 0.38 15.97
CA HIS A 597 0.60 0.86 14.85
C HIS A 597 -0.54 -0.11 14.53
N GLU A 598 -0.24 -1.41 14.35
CA GLU A 598 -1.26 -2.43 14.08
C GLU A 598 -2.25 -2.61 15.23
N ILE A 599 -1.79 -2.54 16.48
CA ILE A 599 -2.70 -2.56 17.64
C ILE A 599 -3.61 -1.33 17.64
N THR A 600 -3.08 -0.16 17.27
CA THR A 600 -3.85 1.10 17.22
C THR A 600 -4.91 1.09 16.12
N HIS A 601 -4.73 0.33 15.03
CA HIS A 601 -5.78 0.12 14.03
C HIS A 601 -7.04 -0.55 14.60
N GLY A 602 -6.95 -1.25 15.74
CA GLY A 602 -8.13 -1.70 16.48
C GLY A 602 -8.99 -0.58 17.05
N PHE A 603 -8.46 0.64 17.11
CA PHE A 603 -9.06 1.78 17.78
C PHE A 603 -9.01 3.07 16.94
N ASP A 604 -8.60 2.98 15.67
CA ASP A 604 -8.71 4.09 14.72
C ASP A 604 -10.18 4.37 14.33
N ASP A 605 -10.41 5.31 13.41
CA ASP A 605 -11.76 5.73 13.01
C ASP A 605 -12.65 4.61 12.45
N GLN A 606 -12.04 3.57 11.88
CA GLN A 606 -12.70 2.39 11.33
C GLN A 606 -12.69 1.23 12.32
N GLY A 607 -11.55 0.92 12.94
CA GLY A 607 -11.37 -0.15 13.90
C GLY A 607 -12.26 -0.03 15.13
N ARG A 608 -12.47 1.20 15.63
CA ARG A 608 -13.39 1.44 16.76
C ARG A 608 -14.85 1.07 16.47
N GLN A 609 -15.23 0.84 15.22
CA GLN A 609 -16.58 0.42 14.84
C GLN A 609 -16.82 -1.08 15.07
N PHE A 610 -15.75 -1.84 15.36
CA PHE A 610 -15.81 -3.29 15.60
C PHE A 610 -15.54 -3.59 17.08
N ASP A 611 -16.27 -4.53 17.68
CA ASP A 611 -16.05 -4.98 19.06
C ASP A 611 -14.86 -5.96 19.19
N ALA A 612 -14.69 -6.58 20.36
CA ALA A 612 -13.60 -7.51 20.67
C ALA A 612 -13.68 -8.82 19.87
N GLU A 613 -14.87 -9.19 19.43
CA GLU A 613 -15.12 -10.40 18.66
C GLU A 613 -14.97 -10.16 17.15
N GLY A 614 -14.95 -8.89 16.72
CA GLY A 614 -14.82 -8.48 15.33
C GLY A 614 -16.15 -8.14 14.66
N ASN A 615 -17.21 -7.84 15.43
CA ASN A 615 -18.52 -7.45 14.91
C ASN A 615 -18.67 -5.93 14.89
N LEU A 616 -19.25 -5.40 13.82
CA LEU A 616 -19.73 -4.03 13.70
C LEU A 616 -20.77 -3.77 14.79
N ARG A 617 -20.38 -2.97 15.78
CA ARG A 617 -21.23 -2.65 16.92
C ARG A 617 -20.83 -1.27 17.44
N GLN A 618 -21.81 -0.44 17.78
CA GLN A 618 -21.52 0.75 18.56
C GLN A 618 -21.34 0.35 20.02
N TRP A 619 -20.10 0.38 20.47
CA TRP A 619 -19.71 -0.03 21.82
C TRP A 619 -19.13 1.16 22.64
N TRP A 620 -18.97 2.32 22.02
CA TRP A 620 -18.53 3.53 22.70
C TRP A 620 -19.70 4.35 23.22
N GLY A 621 -19.53 4.96 24.39
CA GLY A 621 -20.42 5.98 24.91
C GLY A 621 -20.44 7.23 24.03
N GLN A 622 -21.56 7.97 24.06
CA GLN A 622 -21.74 9.17 23.21
C GLN A 622 -20.70 10.26 23.49
N GLU A 623 -20.34 10.48 24.76
CA GLU A 623 -19.32 11.46 25.15
C GLU A 623 -17.95 11.07 24.60
N SER A 624 -17.55 9.80 24.75
CA SER A 624 -16.31 9.25 24.19
C SER A 624 -16.25 9.40 22.66
N LEU A 625 -17.37 9.19 21.95
CA LEU A 625 -17.44 9.37 20.49
C LEU A 625 -17.27 10.82 20.05
N ILE A 626 -17.84 11.77 20.79
CA ILE A 626 -17.68 13.21 20.52
C ILE A 626 -16.21 13.59 20.71
N GLN A 627 -15.62 13.20 21.84
CA GLN A 627 -14.21 13.47 22.15
C GLN A 627 -13.26 12.83 21.12
N PHE A 628 -13.55 11.60 20.69
CA PHE A 628 -12.78 10.95 19.62
C PHE A 628 -12.80 11.77 18.34
N LYS A 629 -13.99 12.20 17.90
CA LYS A 629 -14.13 13.00 16.68
C LYS A 629 -13.37 14.32 16.78
N GLU A 630 -13.43 15.00 17.92
CA GLU A 630 -12.67 16.24 18.15
C GLU A 630 -11.15 16.01 18.07
N LYS A 631 -10.66 14.91 18.65
CA LYS A 631 -9.23 14.55 18.62
C LYS A 631 -8.76 14.09 17.25
N ALA A 632 -9.56 13.28 16.56
CA ALA A 632 -9.32 12.87 15.18
C ALA A 632 -9.32 14.06 14.23
N GLN A 633 -10.21 15.05 14.44
CA GLN A 633 -10.22 16.29 13.66
C GLN A 633 -8.90 17.06 13.78
N CYS A 634 -8.25 17.06 14.95
CA CYS A 634 -6.91 17.64 15.09
C CYS A 634 -5.90 16.98 14.13
N ILE A 635 -5.89 15.65 14.04
CA ILE A 635 -5.02 14.89 13.14
C ILE A 635 -5.36 15.20 11.68
N ILE A 636 -6.65 15.23 11.33
CA ILE A 636 -7.12 15.58 9.98
C ILE A 636 -6.62 16.97 9.58
N ASP A 637 -6.80 17.96 10.46
CA ASP A 637 -6.39 19.35 10.21
C ASP A 637 -4.87 19.49 10.12
N GLN A 638 -4.12 18.80 10.99
CA GLN A 638 -2.66 18.83 10.97
C GLN A 638 -2.12 18.28 9.66
N TYR A 639 -2.51 17.06 9.29
CA TYR A 639 -1.99 16.42 8.09
C TYR A 639 -2.53 17.05 6.81
N GLY A 640 -3.78 17.55 6.83
CA GLY A 640 -4.36 18.31 5.72
C GLY A 640 -3.65 19.63 5.39
N ASN A 641 -2.83 20.14 6.32
CA ASN A 641 -2.01 21.34 6.12
C ASN A 641 -0.61 21.05 5.56
N TYR A 642 -0.22 19.78 5.43
CA TYR A 642 1.06 19.44 4.80
C TYR A 642 0.96 19.48 3.28
N THR A 643 1.87 20.23 2.66
CA THR A 643 2.01 20.33 1.20
C THR A 643 3.15 19.44 0.71
N ILE A 644 2.90 18.67 -0.36
CA ILE A 644 3.92 17.90 -1.05
C ILE A 644 4.61 18.82 -2.07
N ASP A 645 5.80 19.32 -1.71
CA ASP A 645 6.53 20.39 -2.43
C ASP A 645 6.68 20.13 -3.95
N GLN A 646 6.94 18.89 -4.35
CA GLN A 646 7.18 18.52 -5.76
C GLN A 646 5.94 18.58 -6.66
N ILE A 647 4.73 18.58 -6.08
CA ILE A 647 3.46 18.67 -6.84
C ILE A 647 2.55 19.79 -6.36
N TRP A 648 2.92 20.51 -5.29
CA TRP A 648 2.14 21.60 -4.68
C TRP A 648 0.69 21.21 -4.35
N GLN A 649 0.49 19.99 -3.84
CA GLN A 649 -0.80 19.49 -3.38
C GLN A 649 -0.75 19.16 -1.90
N ASN A 650 -1.85 19.39 -1.19
CA ASN A 650 -1.96 19.04 0.22
C ASN A 650 -2.38 17.58 0.38
N ILE A 651 -1.88 16.94 1.44
CA ILE A 651 -2.36 15.61 1.85
C ILE A 651 -3.85 15.68 2.15
N ASN A 652 -4.58 14.62 1.80
CA ASN A 652 -5.94 14.47 2.25
C ASN A 652 -5.97 13.94 3.71
N GLY A 653 -6.14 14.84 4.66
CA GLY A 653 -6.19 14.50 6.09
C GLY A 653 -7.32 13.53 6.45
N ILE A 654 -8.44 13.52 5.71
CA ILE A 654 -9.59 12.62 5.95
C ILE A 654 -9.24 11.20 5.50
N ASN A 655 -8.71 11.02 4.29
CA ASN A 655 -8.35 9.69 3.78
C ASN A 655 -7.21 9.05 4.57
N THR A 656 -6.29 9.88 5.09
CA THR A 656 -5.12 9.42 5.83
C THR A 656 -5.33 9.29 7.33
N GLN A 657 -6.50 9.66 7.86
CA GLN A 657 -6.71 9.78 9.31
C GLN A 657 -6.45 8.47 10.07
N GLY A 658 -6.87 7.31 9.55
CA GLY A 658 -6.69 6.02 10.23
C GLY A 658 -5.22 5.69 10.42
N GLU A 659 -4.45 5.78 9.33
CA GLU A 659 -3.00 5.58 9.33
C GLU A 659 -2.25 6.60 10.19
N ASN A 660 -2.67 7.87 10.15
CA ASN A 660 -2.06 8.91 10.97
C ASN A 660 -2.35 8.70 12.47
N ILE A 661 -3.56 8.26 12.82
CA ILE A 661 -3.92 7.88 14.20
C ILE A 661 -3.06 6.69 14.64
N ALA A 662 -2.92 5.68 13.79
CA ALA A 662 -2.10 4.50 14.04
C ALA A 662 -0.60 4.83 14.19
N ASP A 663 -0.05 5.71 13.37
CA ASP A 663 1.34 6.19 13.50
C ASP A 663 1.58 6.93 14.81
N ASN A 664 0.68 7.85 15.19
CA ASN A 664 0.81 8.65 16.40
C ASN A 664 0.63 7.79 17.67
N GLY A 665 -0.34 6.87 17.66
CA GLY A 665 -0.55 5.93 18.76
C GLY A 665 0.60 4.93 18.86
N GLY A 666 1.01 4.34 17.73
CA GLY A 666 2.04 3.30 17.67
C GLY A 666 3.38 3.77 18.21
N ILE A 667 3.86 4.94 17.79
CA ILE A 667 5.13 5.47 18.30
C ILE A 667 5.06 5.80 19.81
N LYS A 668 3.94 6.36 20.27
CA LYS A 668 3.76 6.72 21.68
C LYS A 668 3.72 5.49 22.58
N ILE A 669 2.95 4.46 22.19
CA ILE A 669 2.84 3.20 22.92
C ILE A 669 4.20 2.50 22.95
N ALA A 670 4.91 2.44 21.82
CA ALA A 670 6.23 1.82 21.73
C ALA A 670 7.29 2.53 22.56
N PHE A 671 7.31 3.87 22.54
CA PHE A 671 8.23 4.65 23.36
C PHE A 671 7.98 4.43 24.86
N ARG A 672 6.71 4.40 25.29
CA ARG A 672 6.34 4.12 26.69
C ARG A 672 6.71 2.70 27.13
N ALA A 673 6.60 1.72 26.23
CA ALA A 673 7.07 0.36 26.49
C ALA A 673 8.59 0.34 26.67
N TYR A 674 9.31 1.04 25.79
CA TYR A 674 10.76 1.18 25.90
C TYR A 674 11.20 1.88 27.19
N GLU A 675 10.53 2.97 27.60
CA GLU A 675 10.81 3.63 28.89
C GLU A 675 10.58 2.70 30.08
N THR A 676 9.58 1.83 30.01
CA THR A 676 9.33 0.80 31.04
C THR A 676 10.48 -0.21 31.05
N TRP A 677 10.87 -0.73 29.90
CA TRP A 677 11.99 -1.66 29.78
C TRP A 677 13.31 -1.06 30.30
N VAL A 678 13.61 0.21 30.00
CA VAL A 678 14.80 0.91 30.52
C VAL A 678 14.78 1.02 32.06
N LYS A 679 13.61 1.26 32.66
CA LYS A 679 13.46 1.34 34.13
C LYS A 679 13.65 -0.03 34.80
N GLU A 680 13.20 -1.09 34.13
CA GLU A 680 13.29 -2.47 34.64
C GLU A 680 14.68 -3.08 34.40
N ASN A 681 15.42 -2.60 33.38
CA ASN A 681 16.71 -3.15 32.95
C ASN A 681 17.81 -2.06 32.88
N PRO A 682 18.11 -1.33 33.98
CA PRO A 682 18.99 -0.16 33.93
C PRO A 682 20.44 -0.47 33.52
N GLU A 683 20.97 -1.66 33.88
CA GLU A 683 22.33 -2.06 33.49
C GLU A 683 22.44 -2.36 31.99
N GLU A 684 21.42 -3.00 31.41
CA GLU A 684 21.36 -3.26 29.96
C GLU A 684 21.17 -1.97 29.16
N ALA A 685 20.28 -1.09 29.63
CA ALA A 685 20.02 0.21 29.01
C ALA A 685 21.29 1.07 28.89
N MET A 686 22.19 1.01 29.88
CA MET A 686 23.47 1.73 29.83
C MET A 686 24.42 1.24 28.72
N ASN A 687 24.23 0.02 28.23
CA ASN A 687 25.07 -0.62 27.21
C ASN A 687 24.44 -0.58 25.81
N GLU A 688 23.33 0.14 25.62
CA GLU A 688 22.66 0.34 24.33
C GLU A 688 23.37 1.38 23.44
N VAL A 689 24.68 1.19 23.25
CA VAL A 689 25.48 2.01 22.35
C VAL A 689 25.46 1.41 20.95
N LEU A 690 25.42 2.27 19.92
CA LEU A 690 25.52 1.88 18.52
C LEU A 690 26.84 2.42 17.92
N PRO A 691 27.76 1.56 17.48
CA PRO A 691 29.05 2.00 16.91
C PRO A 691 28.89 2.98 15.74
N GLY A 692 29.66 4.06 15.73
CA GLY A 692 29.55 5.15 14.75
C GLY A 692 28.47 6.20 15.04
N LEU A 693 27.67 6.00 16.09
CA LEU A 693 26.65 6.93 16.59
C LEU A 693 26.70 7.03 18.13
N GLU A 694 27.90 6.92 18.72
CA GLU A 694 28.12 6.96 20.17
C GLU A 694 27.76 8.32 20.79
N ASP A 695 27.60 9.35 19.96
CA ASP A 695 27.15 10.68 20.38
C ASP A 695 25.63 10.78 20.61
N LEU A 696 24.87 9.77 20.22
CA LEU A 696 23.42 9.72 20.41
C LEU A 696 23.05 8.84 21.61
N SER A 697 22.12 9.32 22.42
CA SER A 697 21.54 8.51 23.49
C SER A 697 20.63 7.41 22.95
N PRO A 698 20.36 6.34 23.71
CA PRO A 698 19.40 5.30 23.31
C PRO A 698 18.01 5.86 22.97
N PHE A 699 17.53 6.87 23.70
CA PHE A 699 16.27 7.57 23.37
C PHE A 699 16.33 8.32 22.03
N GLN A 700 17.48 8.92 21.69
CA GLN A 700 17.66 9.55 20.38
C GLN A 700 17.74 8.51 19.25
N LEU A 701 18.38 7.37 19.50
CA LEU A 701 18.45 6.24 18.57
C LEU A 701 17.08 5.64 18.27
N PHE A 702 16.19 5.54 19.26
CA PHE A 702 14.79 5.13 19.06
C PHE A 702 14.10 5.98 17.98
N PHE A 703 14.12 7.31 18.13
CA PHE A 703 13.46 8.22 17.19
C PHE A 703 14.16 8.27 15.84
N LEU A 704 15.49 8.13 15.81
CA LEU A 704 16.24 8.03 14.57
C LEU A 704 15.86 6.77 13.79
N ASN A 705 15.71 5.63 14.46
CA ASN A 705 15.28 4.39 13.79
C ASN A 705 13.87 4.52 13.22
N PHE A 706 12.94 5.05 14.01
CA PHE A 706 11.57 5.34 13.57
C PHE A 706 11.55 6.20 12.30
N ALA A 707 12.33 7.29 12.28
CA ALA A 707 12.40 8.15 11.12
C ALA A 707 12.99 7.43 9.89
N GLN A 708 14.03 6.61 10.11
CA GLN A 708 14.72 5.93 9.01
C GLN A 708 13.98 4.74 8.41
N MET A 709 12.99 4.18 9.12
CA MET A 709 12.03 3.25 8.50
C MET A 709 11.23 3.88 7.36
N SER A 710 11.07 5.20 7.38
CA SER A 710 10.29 5.96 6.41
C SER A 710 11.15 6.75 5.42
N CYS A 711 12.48 6.57 5.43
CA CYS A 711 13.35 7.19 4.43
C CYS A 711 12.93 6.75 3.03
N GLY A 712 12.73 7.71 2.14
CA GLY A 712 12.31 7.44 0.79
C GLY A 712 12.31 8.68 -0.11
N SER A 713 12.32 8.40 -1.40
CA SER A 713 12.19 9.39 -2.47
C SER A 713 11.13 8.92 -3.47
N MET A 714 10.51 9.87 -4.16
CA MET A 714 9.38 9.60 -5.05
C MET A 714 9.35 10.59 -6.21
N ARG A 715 9.13 10.10 -7.42
CA ARG A 715 8.95 10.92 -8.61
C ARG A 715 7.63 11.71 -8.53
N PRO A 716 7.52 12.91 -9.15
CA PRO A 716 6.31 13.71 -9.10
C PRO A 716 5.04 12.98 -9.57
N GLU A 717 5.14 12.12 -10.58
CA GLU A 717 4.02 11.34 -11.11
C GLU A 717 3.50 10.34 -10.08
N MET A 718 4.40 9.58 -9.44
CA MET A 718 4.04 8.66 -8.36
C MET A 718 3.44 9.42 -7.16
N ALA A 719 3.92 10.62 -6.86
CA ALA A 719 3.35 11.46 -5.80
C ALA A 719 1.92 11.89 -6.10
N MET A 720 1.66 12.28 -7.35
CA MET A 720 0.33 12.63 -7.82
C MET A 720 -0.61 11.42 -7.79
N SER A 721 -0.11 10.21 -8.09
CA SER A 721 -0.91 9.00 -7.93
C SER A 721 -1.24 8.71 -6.47
N LYS A 722 -0.22 8.66 -5.59
CA LYS A 722 -0.42 8.31 -4.17
C LYS A 722 -1.33 9.29 -3.44
N ILE A 723 -1.25 10.59 -3.73
CA ILE A 723 -2.11 11.58 -3.03
C ILE A 723 -3.61 11.38 -3.29
N LYS A 724 -3.96 10.68 -4.38
CA LYS A 724 -5.34 10.41 -4.78
C LYS A 724 -5.84 9.02 -4.45
N SER A 725 -4.95 8.06 -4.22
CA SER A 725 -5.31 6.65 -4.05
C SER A 725 -4.79 6.01 -2.76
N ALA A 726 -3.78 6.59 -2.10
CA ALA A 726 -3.20 6.02 -0.89
C ALA A 726 -3.93 6.46 0.37
N VAL A 727 -4.05 5.54 1.33
CA VAL A 727 -4.54 5.82 2.69
C VAL A 727 -3.41 6.24 3.64
N HIS A 728 -2.15 5.99 3.27
CA HIS A 728 -1.01 6.40 4.08
C HIS A 728 -0.51 7.78 3.67
N SER A 729 -0.14 8.60 4.66
CA SER A 729 0.65 9.81 4.42
C SER A 729 2.03 9.44 3.84
N PRO A 730 2.65 10.28 2.99
CA PRO A 730 4.03 10.05 2.55
C PRO A 730 4.99 9.96 3.73
N GLY A 731 6.06 9.14 3.62
CA GLY A 731 6.99 8.84 4.71
C GLY A 731 7.50 10.06 5.48
N LYS A 732 7.88 11.14 4.76
CA LYS A 732 8.24 12.43 5.37
C LYS A 732 7.22 12.92 6.39
N PHE A 733 5.93 12.89 6.06
CA PHE A 733 4.87 13.43 6.90
C PHE A 733 4.39 12.46 7.97
N ARG A 734 4.56 11.14 7.78
CA ARG A 734 4.44 10.15 8.87
C ARG A 734 5.44 10.46 9.98
N VAL A 735 6.69 10.74 9.63
CA VAL A 735 7.75 11.11 10.59
C VAL A 735 7.46 12.46 11.24
N LEU A 736 7.24 13.49 10.44
CA LEU A 736 7.08 14.85 10.96
C LEU A 736 5.83 14.99 11.84
N GLY A 737 4.68 14.49 11.37
CA GLY A 737 3.41 14.61 12.09
C GLY A 737 3.43 13.89 13.43
N SER A 738 3.93 12.66 13.46
CA SER A 738 3.99 11.86 14.69
C SER A 738 4.96 12.45 15.72
N LEU A 739 6.14 12.91 15.30
CA LEU A 739 7.13 13.48 16.23
C LEU A 739 6.76 14.88 16.72
N GLN A 740 6.09 15.69 15.90
CA GLN A 740 5.53 16.99 16.33
C GLN A 740 4.54 16.83 17.48
N ASN A 741 3.82 15.71 17.52
CA ASN A 741 2.81 15.40 18.53
C ASN A 741 3.35 14.73 19.78
N LEU A 742 4.63 14.36 19.81
CA LEU A 742 5.24 13.60 20.91
C LEU A 742 6.20 14.48 21.73
N GLU A 743 5.89 14.70 23.00
CA GLU A 743 6.70 15.55 23.87
C GLU A 743 8.09 14.98 24.14
N GLU A 744 8.12 13.66 24.27
CA GLU A 744 9.27 12.84 24.58
C GLU A 744 10.35 12.99 23.50
N PHE A 745 9.93 13.10 22.23
CA PHE A 745 10.84 13.45 21.13
C PHE A 745 11.48 14.83 21.34
N SER A 746 10.65 15.84 21.64
CA SER A 746 11.14 17.22 21.86
C SER A 746 12.13 17.27 23.03
N LYS A 747 11.89 16.48 24.09
CA LYS A 747 12.81 16.33 25.23
C LYS A 747 14.12 15.65 24.83
N ALA A 748 14.05 14.54 24.11
CA ALA A 748 15.22 13.75 23.70
C ALA A 748 16.18 14.53 22.79
N TYR A 749 15.66 15.44 21.96
CA TYR A 749 16.46 16.29 21.06
C TYR A 749 16.65 17.72 21.54
N GLY A 750 16.12 18.08 22.72
CA GLY A 750 16.28 19.41 23.30
C GLY A 750 15.57 20.53 22.53
N CYS A 751 14.47 20.22 21.84
CA CYS A 751 13.70 21.18 21.06
C CYS A 751 12.94 22.15 21.95
N ARG A 752 13.02 23.44 21.63
CA ARG A 752 12.33 24.52 22.34
C ARG A 752 10.88 24.58 21.90
N ILE A 753 10.01 25.04 22.79
CA ILE A 753 8.61 25.33 22.43
C ILE A 753 8.61 26.34 21.28
N CYS A 754 7.77 26.09 20.27
CA CYS A 754 7.68 26.84 19.01
C CYS A 754 8.77 26.54 17.97
N ASP A 755 9.73 25.65 18.24
CA ASP A 755 10.50 25.03 17.16
C ASP A 755 9.54 24.25 16.25
N LYS A 756 9.88 24.10 14.97
CA LYS A 756 8.97 23.47 13.99
C LYS A 756 8.61 22.03 14.37
N MET A 757 9.52 21.31 15.04
CA MET A 757 9.27 19.97 15.55
C MET A 757 8.74 19.93 17.00
N SER A 758 8.49 21.08 17.62
CA SER A 758 7.89 21.19 18.97
C SER A 758 6.79 22.26 18.98
N PRO A 759 5.70 22.04 18.22
CA PRO A 759 4.59 22.97 18.19
C PRO A 759 3.90 23.04 19.57
N PRO A 760 3.37 24.21 19.98
CA PRO A 760 2.68 24.34 21.25
C PRO A 760 1.34 23.58 21.28
N LYS A 761 0.70 23.40 20.12
CA LYS A 761 -0.51 22.58 19.96
C LYS A 761 -0.08 21.23 19.37
N ARG A 762 -0.34 20.16 20.13
CA ARG A 762 -0.10 18.78 19.73
C ARG A 762 -1.43 18.05 19.60
N CYS A 763 -1.55 17.20 18.60
CA CYS A 763 -2.70 16.34 18.43
C CYS A 763 -2.45 15.02 19.19
N THR A 764 -3.45 14.54 19.92
CA THR A 764 -3.34 13.26 20.66
C THR A 764 -4.70 12.61 20.72
N VAL A 765 -4.78 11.40 20.17
CA VAL A 765 -5.93 10.49 20.30
C VAL A 765 -5.62 9.47 21.40
N TRP A 766 -4.74 8.51 21.07
CA TRP A 766 -4.24 7.49 21.98
C TRP A 766 -3.02 7.98 22.75
#